data_AF-A0A8J5U4D9-F1
#
_entry.id   AF-A0A8J5U4D9-F1
#
_cell.length_a   1.000
_cell.length_b   1.000
_cell.length_c   1.000
_cell.angle_alpha   90.00
_cell.angle_beta   90.00
_cell.angle_gamma   90.00
#
_symmetry.space_group_name_H-M   'P 1'
#
loop_
_entity.id
_entity.type
_entity.pdbx_description
1 polymer ?
#
loop_
_entity_poly.entity_id
_entity_poly.type
_entity_poly.pdbx_seq_one_letter_code
_entity_poly.pdbx_strand_id
1 'polypeptide(L)'
;MNRLYELADEFRRSLKAHHEEEFENTTIGDMRKEIHDIQLLRDKTNNMMDMNRLRMFLGGMEELEKVLLRLEFPGTTGVMSIVWGSVRFLLRVIIGLWFMHRTQLKAYRRLQRPIWDDASHLFSRLSDSLGSHAKFIKEHRLSTQDYDALHAAFQQYSYGLNSDWKNFKAEEKARRLGRKYEVTEWITSSPKMPRLQNEFRDMVICPKSGRWLFRNYSDISEWMGEEDPPHSTIWLHGNVGYGKTVLASLIVDELKSSKLQNTMPSFPEASKTCYFYCQEDDIEHRNHLDVLKGILLQMVKAEDYIIPYCHQEKATSGGSILIDAKLAQKLIKTFIEFSARHYIVIDGADECHGAEIQQTAKFFKDLVSACDTQIRLGHLRVLFIGRETSDTKKHIPGDDCISIALRPEDNHDDIRAFVQKKLPEFSKSSHGVGFSLSEADKSDIERIICHQSQDSFLYAHLAIEFLLQQDTKGDLLTLLRQGILPTKLRDMYERLLDSVKNNLVAQPGGSARWERSKLLFGWLICAKRPLRWHEMQAILCFDPHKLHIDFENDMLRQDMEKYLGSIVHVLDGGYIRLIHSTACRYIIENRHISEKQVQCQLTTMCLRYLTLPCFIRDTNYRAHQRSEDAKLGWFSFQDYACAHWLHHTDTLIRECSEIFTTEAFQDVAADFASALKHFVNAHRAYLTTTKHAKLVENHIEKFIGLELYEGLHLLWNHIYTHQQGDYATRNTVGVKQIENGLKDNRTQLEILFPDQKVGDEDTIEDYYGSNLFKCDRTLCRFFYVGYNNERDRHDHGRRHERPFQCPVSCNAAPLGFVSNKDRDRHINIYHPELSEGPAIFETLSRRQVSGGFVCQICNKTFTRNIKLKSHERSHFGDRPFACTTCGKAFARINDCRRHEKIHARRGY
;
A
#
# COMPACT_ATOMS: atom_id res chain seq x y z
N MET A 1 -33.26 -40.18 -12.40
CA MET A 1 -32.48 -41.04 -13.31
C MET A 1 -32.08 -40.27 -14.58
N ASN A 2 -32.99 -39.87 -15.48
CA ASN A 2 -32.64 -39.03 -16.65
C ASN A 2 -31.99 -37.68 -16.29
N ARG A 3 -32.36 -37.07 -15.16
CA ARG A 3 -31.76 -35.81 -14.68
C ARG A 3 -30.29 -35.91 -14.22
N LEU A 4 -29.84 -37.08 -13.76
CA LEU A 4 -28.44 -37.31 -13.40
C LEU A 4 -27.55 -37.30 -14.64
N TYR A 5 -28.08 -37.80 -15.76
CA TYR A 5 -27.44 -37.74 -17.06
C TYR A 5 -27.42 -36.30 -17.60
N GLU A 6 -28.51 -35.55 -17.48
CA GLU A 6 -28.55 -34.13 -17.88
C GLU A 6 -27.61 -33.23 -17.05
N LEU A 7 -27.52 -33.43 -15.72
CA LEU A 7 -26.58 -32.69 -14.86
C LEU A 7 -25.12 -33.04 -15.15
N ALA A 8 -24.86 -34.32 -15.47
CA ALA A 8 -23.56 -34.77 -15.94
C ALA A 8 -23.18 -34.08 -17.26
N ASP A 9 -24.13 -33.98 -18.20
CA ASP A 9 -23.93 -33.37 -19.50
C ASP A 9 -23.80 -31.83 -19.42
N GLU A 10 -24.56 -31.16 -18.53
CA GLU A 10 -24.39 -29.73 -18.21
C GLU A 10 -23.01 -29.43 -17.58
N PHE A 11 -22.54 -30.28 -16.67
CA PHE A 11 -21.20 -30.16 -16.07
C PHE A 11 -20.10 -30.37 -17.12
N ARG A 12 -20.24 -31.38 -17.98
CA ARG A 12 -19.33 -31.66 -19.10
C ARG A 12 -19.13 -30.44 -20.00
N ARG A 13 -20.23 -29.81 -20.42
CA ARG A 13 -20.21 -28.59 -21.26
C ARG A 13 -19.54 -27.38 -20.60
N SER A 14 -19.29 -27.41 -19.29
CA SER A 14 -18.61 -26.33 -18.55
C SER A 14 -17.08 -26.50 -18.45
N LEU A 15 -16.54 -27.65 -18.87
CA LEU A 15 -15.11 -27.95 -18.83
C LEU A 15 -14.37 -27.40 -20.08
N LYS A 16 -13.06 -27.14 -19.94
CA LYS A 16 -12.19 -26.80 -21.08
C LYS A 16 -11.85 -28.08 -21.87
N ALA A 17 -11.66 -27.98 -23.19
CA ALA A 17 -11.47 -29.14 -24.08
C ALA A 17 -10.39 -30.16 -23.63
N HIS A 18 -9.26 -29.70 -23.08
CA HIS A 18 -8.20 -30.61 -22.61
C HIS A 18 -8.51 -31.29 -21.26
N HIS A 19 -9.43 -30.75 -20.45
CA HIS A 19 -9.92 -31.39 -19.22
C HIS A 19 -11.08 -32.36 -19.52
N GLU A 20 -11.85 -32.12 -20.58
CA GLU A 20 -12.99 -32.94 -20.97
C GLU A 20 -12.56 -34.38 -21.32
N GLU A 21 -11.53 -34.54 -22.16
CA GLU A 21 -10.99 -35.86 -22.54
C GLU A 21 -10.41 -36.64 -21.35
N GLU A 22 -9.80 -35.94 -20.40
CA GLU A 22 -9.25 -36.53 -19.18
C GLU A 22 -10.36 -37.04 -18.25
N PHE A 23 -11.45 -36.27 -18.11
CA PHE A 23 -12.56 -36.62 -17.22
C PHE A 23 -13.38 -37.78 -17.77
N GLU A 24 -13.67 -37.80 -19.08
CA GLU A 24 -14.53 -38.81 -19.72
C GLU A 24 -13.99 -40.23 -19.64
N ASN A 25 -12.68 -40.38 -19.72
CA ASN A 25 -12.03 -41.70 -19.74
C ASN A 25 -11.55 -42.14 -18.35
N THR A 26 -11.77 -41.34 -17.30
CA THR A 26 -11.26 -41.65 -15.98
C THR A 26 -12.09 -42.74 -15.30
N THR A 27 -11.41 -43.84 -14.97
CA THR A 27 -12.00 -44.97 -14.27
C THR A 27 -11.55 -45.02 -12.81
N ILE A 28 -12.22 -45.87 -12.01
CA ILE A 28 -11.74 -46.24 -10.68
C ILE A 28 -10.34 -46.88 -10.71
N GLY A 29 -9.98 -47.54 -11.82
CA GLY A 29 -8.64 -48.11 -12.03
C GLY A 29 -7.55 -47.05 -12.12
N ASP A 30 -7.82 -45.97 -12.86
CA ASP A 30 -6.95 -44.79 -12.92
C ASP A 30 -6.81 -44.14 -11.54
N MET A 31 -7.89 -44.13 -10.76
CA MET A 31 -7.86 -43.59 -9.41
C MET A 31 -7.06 -44.39 -8.42
N ARG A 32 -7.17 -45.71 -8.47
CA ARG A 32 -6.33 -46.60 -7.67
C ARG A 32 -4.86 -46.49 -8.08
N LYS A 33 -4.58 -46.30 -9.38
CA LYS A 33 -3.21 -46.11 -9.88
C LYS A 33 -2.58 -44.81 -9.34
N GLU A 34 -3.27 -43.67 -9.41
CA GLU A 34 -2.72 -42.42 -8.86
C GLU A 34 -2.55 -42.45 -7.35
N ILE A 35 -3.49 -43.06 -6.62
CA ILE A 35 -3.36 -43.25 -5.18
C ILE A 35 -2.17 -44.17 -4.86
N HIS A 36 -1.93 -45.20 -5.67
CA HIS A 36 -0.78 -46.08 -5.53
C HIS A 36 0.54 -45.35 -5.82
N ASP A 37 0.59 -44.53 -6.87
CA ASP A 37 1.75 -43.70 -7.20
C ASP A 37 2.04 -42.69 -6.07
N ILE A 38 1.01 -42.04 -5.52
CA ILE A 38 1.11 -41.17 -4.33
C ILE A 38 1.65 -41.94 -3.11
N GLN A 39 1.24 -43.19 -2.90
CA GLN A 39 1.71 -44.03 -1.80
C GLN A 39 3.17 -44.49 -1.99
N LEU A 40 3.58 -44.86 -3.21
CA LEU A 40 4.97 -45.16 -3.55
C LEU A 40 5.89 -43.94 -3.35
N LEU A 41 5.40 -42.75 -3.70
CA LEU A 41 6.07 -41.45 -3.44
C LEU A 41 6.13 -41.14 -1.93
N ARG A 42 5.08 -41.47 -1.17
CA ARG A 42 5.02 -41.33 0.31
C ARG A 42 6.12 -42.13 1.01
N ASP A 43 6.36 -43.35 0.55
CA ASP A 43 7.36 -44.25 1.13
C ASP A 43 8.79 -43.76 0.87
N LYS A 44 9.00 -42.94 -0.19
CA LYS A 44 10.29 -42.26 -0.47
C LYS A 44 10.51 -40.98 0.35
N THR A 45 9.47 -40.28 0.81
CA THR A 45 9.57 -38.94 1.45
C THR A 45 9.21 -38.87 2.93
N ASN A 46 8.75 -39.98 3.52
CA ASN A 46 8.57 -40.15 4.96
C ASN A 46 7.62 -39.12 5.62
N ASN A 47 6.56 -38.71 4.90
CA ASN A 47 5.58 -37.72 5.38
C ASN A 47 4.16 -38.31 5.25
N MET A 48 3.45 -38.49 6.36
CA MET A 48 2.11 -39.10 6.39
C MET A 48 0.98 -38.05 6.26
N MET A 49 0.05 -38.28 5.33
CA MET A 49 -1.35 -37.80 5.41
C MET A 49 -2.29 -38.97 5.74
N ASP A 50 -3.34 -38.70 6.51
CA ASP A 50 -4.34 -39.70 6.91
C ASP A 50 -5.36 -39.94 5.78
N MET A 51 -5.10 -40.96 4.97
CA MET A 51 -5.93 -41.36 3.83
C MET A 51 -7.19 -42.15 4.22
N ASN A 52 -7.44 -42.39 5.52
CA ASN A 52 -8.58 -43.20 5.95
C ASN A 52 -9.93 -42.57 5.58
N ARG A 53 -10.02 -41.24 5.54
CA ARG A 53 -11.25 -40.52 5.13
C ARG A 53 -11.54 -40.65 3.63
N LEU A 54 -10.49 -40.52 2.80
CA LEU A 54 -10.59 -40.73 1.35
C LEU A 54 -10.97 -42.18 1.03
N ARG A 55 -10.44 -43.15 1.76
CA ARG A 55 -10.77 -44.57 1.58
C ARG A 55 -12.27 -44.87 1.79
N MET A 56 -12.90 -44.25 2.80
CA MET A 56 -14.33 -44.42 3.04
C MET A 56 -15.18 -43.80 1.92
N PHE A 57 -14.80 -42.63 1.43
CA PHE A 57 -15.46 -41.97 0.29
C PHE A 57 -15.34 -42.80 -0.99
N LEU A 58 -14.11 -43.26 -1.32
CA LEU A 58 -13.86 -44.08 -2.50
C LEU A 58 -14.63 -45.41 -2.44
N GLY A 59 -14.68 -46.05 -1.27
CA GLY A 59 -15.50 -47.24 -1.07
C GLY A 59 -17.00 -46.97 -1.24
N GLY A 60 -17.51 -45.82 -0.76
CA GLY A 60 -18.91 -45.44 -0.94
C GLY A 60 -19.29 -45.20 -2.41
N MET A 61 -18.41 -44.53 -3.17
CA MET A 61 -18.64 -44.27 -4.60
C MET A 61 -18.49 -45.53 -5.46
N GLU A 62 -17.61 -46.45 -5.07
CA GLU A 62 -17.49 -47.77 -5.70
C GLU A 62 -18.76 -48.62 -5.51
N GLU A 63 -19.37 -48.59 -4.32
CA GLU A 63 -20.63 -49.27 -4.08
C GLU A 63 -21.80 -48.61 -4.84
N LEU A 64 -21.79 -47.28 -4.98
CA LEU A 64 -22.77 -46.57 -5.81
C LEU A 64 -22.68 -46.99 -7.28
N GLU A 65 -21.46 -47.08 -7.83
CA GLU A 65 -21.23 -47.56 -9.21
C GLU A 65 -21.77 -48.98 -9.41
N LYS A 66 -21.51 -49.89 -8.46
CA LYS A 66 -22.04 -51.27 -8.49
C LYS A 66 -23.57 -51.30 -8.47
N VAL A 67 -24.20 -50.40 -7.71
CA VAL A 67 -25.67 -50.28 -7.67
C VAL A 67 -26.21 -49.77 -9.00
N LEU A 68 -25.61 -48.74 -9.59
CA LEU A 68 -26.03 -48.18 -10.88
C LEU A 68 -25.90 -49.20 -12.02
N LEU A 69 -24.82 -49.99 -12.03
CA LEU A 69 -24.61 -51.08 -12.98
C LEU A 69 -25.67 -52.18 -12.82
N ARG A 70 -26.01 -52.57 -11.59
CA ARG A 70 -27.07 -53.57 -11.32
C ARG A 70 -28.47 -53.11 -11.72
N LEU A 71 -28.70 -51.81 -11.76
CA LEU A 71 -29.95 -51.20 -12.20
C LEU A 71 -29.99 -50.95 -13.72
N GLU A 72 -28.98 -51.40 -14.48
CA GLU A 72 -28.86 -51.23 -15.93
C GLU A 72 -28.99 -49.77 -16.39
N PHE A 73 -28.49 -48.82 -15.60
CA PHE A 73 -28.66 -47.41 -15.91
C PHE A 73 -27.84 -47.00 -17.17
N PRO A 74 -28.47 -46.47 -18.24
CA PRO A 74 -27.81 -46.23 -19.55
C PRO A 74 -26.67 -45.22 -19.52
N GLY A 75 -26.56 -44.42 -18.46
CA GLY A 75 -25.58 -43.34 -18.30
C GLY A 75 -24.53 -43.59 -17.22
N THR A 76 -24.40 -44.82 -16.70
CA THR A 76 -23.55 -45.13 -15.54
C THR A 76 -22.09 -44.69 -15.75
N THR A 77 -21.53 -44.99 -16.92
CA THR A 77 -20.15 -44.61 -17.28
C THR A 77 -19.97 -43.10 -17.35
N GLY A 78 -20.96 -42.35 -17.86
CA GLY A 78 -20.92 -40.88 -17.95
C GLY A 78 -21.04 -40.19 -16.59
N VAL A 79 -21.87 -40.71 -15.69
CA VAL A 79 -22.01 -40.17 -14.33
C VAL A 79 -20.77 -40.48 -13.49
N MET A 80 -20.24 -41.70 -13.58
CA MET A 80 -19.09 -42.11 -12.78
C MET A 80 -17.78 -41.51 -13.27
N SER A 81 -17.59 -41.29 -14.58
CA SER A 81 -16.41 -40.60 -15.13
C SER A 81 -16.28 -39.16 -14.61
N ILE A 82 -17.39 -38.45 -14.38
CA ILE A 82 -17.38 -37.12 -13.75
C ILE A 82 -16.93 -37.16 -12.29
N VAL A 83 -17.42 -38.15 -11.53
CA VAL A 83 -17.04 -38.35 -10.12
C VAL A 83 -15.56 -38.71 -10.01
N TRP A 84 -15.11 -39.67 -10.82
CA TRP A 84 -13.72 -40.14 -10.80
C TRP A 84 -12.76 -39.10 -11.39
N GLY A 85 -13.13 -38.42 -12.48
CA GLY A 85 -12.37 -37.34 -13.10
C GLY A 85 -12.15 -36.14 -12.15
N SER A 86 -13.16 -35.78 -11.36
CA SER A 86 -13.05 -34.69 -10.38
C SER A 86 -12.07 -35.02 -9.26
N VAL A 87 -12.11 -36.25 -8.74
CA VAL A 87 -11.18 -36.72 -7.71
C VAL A 87 -9.77 -36.83 -8.29
N ARG A 88 -9.66 -37.25 -9.56
CA ARG A 88 -8.38 -37.34 -10.27
C ARG A 88 -7.71 -36.02 -10.47
N PHE A 89 -8.46 -35.04 -10.96
CA PHE A 89 -7.98 -33.68 -11.08
C PHE A 89 -7.46 -33.14 -9.74
N LEU A 90 -8.18 -33.36 -8.64
CA LEU A 90 -7.73 -32.95 -7.31
C LEU A 90 -6.44 -33.67 -6.87
N LEU A 91 -6.32 -34.98 -7.14
CA LEU A 91 -5.12 -35.75 -6.82
C LEU A 91 -3.93 -35.33 -7.70
N ARG A 92 -4.13 -35.04 -8.98
CA ARG A 92 -3.11 -34.52 -9.89
C ARG A 92 -2.65 -33.12 -9.55
N VAL A 93 -3.55 -32.23 -9.13
CA VAL A 93 -3.18 -30.91 -8.58
C VAL A 93 -2.28 -31.09 -7.36
N ILE A 94 -2.58 -32.06 -6.49
CA ILE A 94 -1.75 -32.39 -5.33
C ILE A 94 -0.40 -33.00 -5.73
N ILE A 95 -0.34 -33.84 -6.78
CA ILE A 95 0.90 -34.44 -7.30
C ILE A 95 1.77 -33.42 -8.05
N GLY A 96 1.17 -32.52 -8.85
CA GLY A 96 1.86 -31.43 -9.53
C GLY A 96 2.55 -30.48 -8.55
N LEU A 97 1.92 -30.26 -7.38
CA LEU A 97 2.50 -29.54 -6.24
C LEU A 97 3.64 -30.30 -5.54
N TRP A 98 3.88 -31.56 -5.87
CA TRP A 98 4.83 -32.44 -5.19
C TRP A 98 6.17 -32.60 -5.92
N PHE A 99 6.21 -32.27 -7.21
CA PHE A 99 7.45 -32.09 -7.98
C PHE A 99 8.20 -30.79 -7.61
N MET A 100 7.68 -30.05 -6.63
CA MET A 100 8.23 -28.81 -6.12
C MET A 100 9.54 -29.00 -5.33
N HIS A 101 10.49 -28.08 -5.51
CA HIS A 101 11.79 -28.06 -4.83
C HIS A 101 11.64 -27.95 -3.29
N ARG A 102 12.68 -28.32 -2.53
CA ARG A 102 12.65 -28.38 -1.04
C ARG A 102 12.22 -27.07 -0.35
N THR A 103 12.44 -25.94 -1.01
CA THR A 103 12.04 -24.57 -0.63
C THR A 103 10.54 -24.32 -0.82
N GLN A 104 10.01 -24.68 -1.98
CA GLN A 104 8.57 -24.67 -2.27
C GLN A 104 7.78 -25.61 -1.34
N LEU A 105 8.36 -26.75 -0.91
CA LEU A 105 7.74 -27.65 0.08
C LEU A 105 7.60 -27.01 1.48
N LYS A 106 8.57 -26.19 1.91
CA LYS A 106 8.49 -25.44 3.18
C LYS A 106 7.49 -24.30 3.08
N ALA A 107 7.42 -23.64 1.92
CA ALA A 107 6.39 -22.66 1.62
C ALA A 107 5.01 -23.34 1.73
N TYR A 108 4.81 -24.49 1.06
CA TYR A 108 3.54 -25.23 1.02
C TYR A 108 2.98 -25.52 2.42
N ARG A 109 3.83 -25.96 3.35
CA ARG A 109 3.43 -26.19 4.75
C ARG A 109 2.88 -24.95 5.44
N ARG A 110 3.28 -23.73 5.03
CA ARG A 110 2.75 -22.46 5.57
C ARG A 110 1.34 -22.19 5.05
N LEU A 111 1.07 -22.45 3.77
CA LEU A 111 -0.24 -22.22 3.15
C LEU A 111 -1.26 -23.34 3.46
N GLN A 112 -0.79 -24.57 3.64
CA GLN A 112 -1.64 -25.76 3.76
C GLN A 112 -2.73 -25.56 4.82
N ARG A 113 -2.34 -25.30 6.07
CA ARG A 113 -3.31 -25.17 7.17
C ARG A 113 -4.38 -24.10 6.92
N PRO A 114 -4.06 -22.84 6.61
CA PRO A 114 -5.06 -21.81 6.32
C PRO A 114 -5.99 -22.18 5.16
N ILE A 115 -5.46 -22.79 4.09
CA ILE A 115 -6.28 -23.23 2.94
C ILE A 115 -7.26 -24.35 3.35
N TRP A 116 -6.80 -25.33 4.13
CA TRP A 116 -7.66 -26.42 4.63
C TRP A 116 -8.69 -25.93 5.65
N ASP A 117 -8.29 -25.00 6.52
CA ASP A 117 -9.21 -24.37 7.48
C ASP A 117 -10.30 -23.56 6.73
N ASP A 118 -9.95 -22.86 5.64
CA ASP A 118 -10.91 -22.17 4.77
C ASP A 118 -11.85 -23.13 4.01
N ALA A 119 -11.31 -24.27 3.55
CA ALA A 119 -12.07 -25.30 2.84
C ALA A 119 -12.98 -26.15 3.76
N SER A 120 -12.91 -25.99 5.09
CA SER A 120 -13.69 -26.78 6.05
C SER A 120 -15.20 -26.72 5.82
N HIS A 121 -15.73 -25.56 5.40
CA HIS A 121 -17.15 -25.38 5.08
C HIS A 121 -17.61 -26.22 3.89
N LEU A 122 -16.76 -26.36 2.86
CA LEU A 122 -17.04 -27.22 1.72
C LEU A 122 -17.14 -28.69 2.16
N PHE A 123 -16.22 -29.14 3.02
CA PHE A 123 -16.26 -30.51 3.55
C PHE A 123 -17.49 -30.76 4.42
N SER A 124 -17.92 -29.78 5.21
CA SER A 124 -19.17 -29.87 5.96
C SER A 124 -20.37 -30.00 5.02
N ARG A 125 -20.47 -29.15 3.99
CA ARG A 125 -21.58 -29.19 3.02
C ARG A 125 -21.63 -30.50 2.23
N LEU A 126 -20.47 -31.04 1.86
CA LEU A 126 -20.36 -32.35 1.23
C LEU A 126 -20.85 -33.46 2.18
N SER A 127 -20.46 -33.40 3.46
CA SER A 127 -20.94 -34.34 4.48
C SER A 127 -22.46 -34.28 4.66
N ASP A 128 -23.04 -33.08 4.72
CA ASP A 128 -24.49 -32.88 4.85
C ASP A 128 -25.25 -33.41 3.64
N SER A 129 -24.72 -33.18 2.44
CA SER A 129 -25.27 -33.71 1.19
C SER A 129 -25.30 -35.23 1.23
N LEU A 130 -24.18 -35.87 1.61
CA LEU A 130 -24.09 -37.33 1.77
C LEU A 130 -25.07 -37.86 2.83
N GLY A 131 -25.25 -37.14 3.94
CA GLY A 131 -26.27 -37.46 4.95
C GLY A 131 -27.70 -37.41 4.39
N SER A 132 -28.01 -36.38 3.59
CA SER A 132 -29.30 -36.25 2.91
C SER A 132 -29.54 -37.35 1.88
N HIS A 133 -28.52 -37.72 1.09
CA HIS A 133 -28.57 -38.89 0.20
C HIS A 133 -28.89 -40.17 0.99
N ALA A 134 -28.17 -40.42 2.09
CA ALA A 134 -28.36 -41.61 2.92
C ALA A 134 -29.75 -41.66 3.57
N LYS A 135 -30.26 -40.51 4.03
CA LYS A 135 -31.61 -40.39 4.61
C LYS A 135 -32.69 -40.69 3.57
N PHE A 136 -32.59 -40.07 2.39
CA PHE A 136 -33.52 -40.32 1.29
C PHE A 136 -33.55 -41.81 0.91
N ILE A 137 -32.38 -42.43 0.75
CA ILE A 137 -32.25 -43.86 0.47
C ILE A 137 -32.88 -44.71 1.57
N LYS A 138 -32.66 -44.37 2.85
CA LYS A 138 -33.21 -45.13 3.99
C LYS A 138 -34.75 -45.05 4.07
N GLU A 139 -35.31 -43.88 3.82
CA GLU A 139 -36.76 -43.62 3.91
C GLU A 139 -37.53 -44.29 2.77
N HIS A 140 -36.91 -44.44 1.59
CA HIS A 140 -37.58 -44.94 0.39
C HIS A 140 -37.12 -46.34 -0.06
N ARG A 141 -36.25 -47.00 0.73
CA ARG A 141 -35.65 -48.32 0.42
C ARG A 141 -36.67 -49.45 0.20
N LEU A 142 -37.87 -49.32 0.78
CA LEU A 142 -38.91 -50.35 0.79
C LEU A 142 -40.16 -49.95 -0.03
N SER A 143 -40.15 -48.77 -0.67
CA SER A 143 -41.28 -48.28 -1.47
C SER A 143 -41.23 -48.84 -2.89
N THR A 144 -41.61 -50.10 -3.06
CA THR A 144 -41.68 -50.76 -4.38
C THR A 144 -43.09 -50.83 -4.95
N GLN A 145 -44.11 -50.27 -4.28
CA GLN A 145 -45.52 -50.41 -4.66
C GLN A 145 -46.16 -49.12 -5.23
N ASP A 146 -45.52 -47.96 -5.10
CA ASP A 146 -46.02 -46.68 -5.65
C ASP A 146 -44.87 -45.87 -6.27
N TYR A 147 -44.71 -46.02 -7.58
CA TYR A 147 -43.66 -45.38 -8.37
C TYR A 147 -43.86 -43.85 -8.47
N ASP A 148 -45.11 -43.39 -8.54
CA ASP A 148 -45.43 -41.97 -8.69
C ASP A 148 -45.13 -41.21 -7.39
N ALA A 149 -45.43 -41.80 -6.23
CA ALA A 149 -45.04 -41.25 -4.93
C ALA A 149 -43.51 -41.18 -4.77
N LEU A 150 -42.78 -42.22 -5.18
CA LEU A 150 -41.32 -42.23 -5.14
C LEU A 150 -40.72 -41.19 -6.09
N HIS A 151 -41.30 -41.02 -7.29
CA HIS A 151 -40.86 -40.02 -8.27
C HIS A 151 -41.08 -38.60 -7.75
N ALA A 152 -42.25 -38.31 -7.17
CA ALA A 152 -42.56 -37.03 -6.56
C ALA A 152 -41.61 -36.70 -5.38
N ALA A 153 -41.35 -37.68 -4.51
CA ALA A 153 -40.40 -37.54 -3.41
C ALA A 153 -38.97 -37.29 -3.91
N PHE A 154 -38.53 -37.98 -4.97
CA PHE A 154 -37.22 -37.76 -5.59
C PHE A 154 -37.11 -36.37 -6.24
N GLN A 155 -38.16 -35.90 -6.91
CA GLN A 155 -38.19 -34.54 -7.49
C GLN A 155 -38.08 -33.48 -6.40
N GLN A 156 -38.82 -33.61 -5.31
CA GLN A 156 -38.76 -32.69 -4.18
C GLN A 156 -37.38 -32.71 -3.50
N TYR A 157 -36.82 -33.91 -3.29
CA TYR A 157 -35.47 -34.10 -2.78
C TYR A 157 -34.40 -33.46 -3.69
N SER A 158 -34.46 -33.73 -5.00
CA SER A 158 -33.51 -33.20 -5.98
C SER A 158 -33.61 -31.68 -6.10
N TYR A 159 -34.82 -31.13 -6.07
CA TYR A 159 -35.03 -29.67 -6.08
C TYR A 159 -34.45 -29.03 -4.83
N GLY A 160 -34.69 -29.59 -3.65
CA GLY A 160 -34.10 -29.14 -2.39
C GLY A 160 -32.58 -29.18 -2.41
N LEU A 161 -31.99 -30.30 -2.85
CA LEU A 161 -30.53 -30.46 -2.95
C LEU A 161 -29.90 -29.44 -3.91
N ASN A 162 -30.50 -29.21 -5.07
CA ASN A 162 -30.02 -28.24 -6.06
C ASN A 162 -30.15 -26.80 -5.55
N SER A 163 -31.27 -26.47 -4.90
CA SER A 163 -31.52 -25.17 -4.27
C SER A 163 -30.46 -24.87 -3.20
N ASP A 164 -30.20 -25.83 -2.32
CA ASP A 164 -29.18 -25.69 -1.28
C ASP A 164 -27.77 -25.52 -1.85
N TRP A 165 -27.40 -26.28 -2.90
CA TRP A 165 -26.10 -26.12 -3.55
C TRP A 165 -25.95 -24.78 -4.26
N LYS A 166 -27.04 -24.27 -4.84
CA LYS A 166 -27.07 -22.92 -5.44
C LYS A 166 -26.86 -21.85 -4.36
N ASN A 167 -27.55 -21.97 -3.23
CA ASN A 167 -27.39 -21.05 -2.09
C ASN A 167 -25.98 -21.12 -1.51
N PHE A 168 -25.46 -22.33 -1.24
CA PHE A 168 -24.10 -22.51 -0.75
C PHE A 168 -23.05 -21.92 -1.70
N LYS A 169 -23.18 -22.12 -3.03
CA LYS A 169 -22.26 -21.51 -4.00
C LYS A 169 -22.30 -19.98 -3.96
N ALA A 170 -23.49 -19.39 -3.79
CA ALA A 170 -23.65 -17.95 -3.66
C ALA A 170 -23.04 -17.41 -2.36
N GLU A 171 -23.32 -18.06 -1.23
CA GLU A 171 -22.76 -17.75 0.08
C GLU A 171 -21.23 -17.89 0.10
N GLU A 172 -20.69 -18.96 -0.48
CA GLU A 172 -19.25 -19.20 -0.57
C GLU A 172 -18.56 -18.15 -1.44
N LYS A 173 -19.18 -17.75 -2.56
CA LYS A 173 -18.70 -16.64 -3.40
C LYS A 173 -18.70 -15.33 -2.62
N ALA A 174 -19.77 -15.01 -1.90
CA ALA A 174 -19.87 -13.82 -1.06
C ALA A 174 -18.84 -13.82 0.07
N ARG A 175 -18.64 -14.97 0.74
CA ARG A 175 -17.66 -15.15 1.81
C ARG A 175 -16.23 -14.92 1.32
N ARG A 176 -15.86 -15.51 0.17
CA ARG A 176 -14.53 -15.31 -0.43
C ARG A 176 -14.30 -13.86 -0.84
N LEU A 177 -15.31 -13.23 -1.45
CA LEU A 177 -15.23 -11.82 -1.83
C LEU A 177 -15.09 -10.91 -0.60
N GLY A 178 -15.86 -11.18 0.47
CA GLY A 178 -15.75 -10.46 1.74
C GLY A 178 -14.37 -10.60 2.39
N ARG A 179 -13.80 -11.81 2.42
CA ARG A 179 -12.42 -12.01 2.92
C ARG A 179 -11.38 -11.30 2.09
N LYS A 180 -11.52 -11.33 0.75
CA LYS A 180 -10.63 -10.59 -0.15
C LYS A 180 -10.70 -9.10 0.13
N TYR A 181 -11.90 -8.56 0.28
CA TYR A 181 -12.14 -7.17 0.66
C TYR A 181 -11.46 -6.81 1.99
N GLU A 182 -11.69 -7.60 3.04
CA GLU A 182 -11.07 -7.39 4.36
C GLU A 182 -9.54 -7.39 4.32
N VAL A 183 -8.93 -8.28 3.51
CA VAL A 183 -7.47 -8.34 3.35
C VAL A 183 -6.98 -7.12 2.57
N THR A 184 -7.66 -6.72 1.50
CA THR A 184 -7.27 -5.52 0.74
C THR A 184 -7.38 -4.24 1.57
N GLU A 185 -8.44 -4.11 2.37
CA GLU A 185 -8.64 -2.98 3.28
C GLU A 185 -7.56 -2.95 4.36
N TRP A 186 -7.22 -4.11 4.93
CA TRP A 186 -6.13 -4.24 5.90
C TRP A 186 -4.77 -3.80 5.34
N ILE A 187 -4.50 -4.03 4.04
CA ILE A 187 -3.21 -3.67 3.44
C ILE A 187 -3.10 -2.15 3.24
N THR A 188 -4.09 -1.50 2.62
CA THR A 188 -3.94 -0.09 2.20
C THR A 188 -4.76 0.92 2.97
N SER A 189 -5.80 0.54 3.73
CA SER A 189 -6.70 1.41 4.53
C SER A 189 -7.35 2.60 3.80
N SER A 190 -6.95 2.88 2.57
CA SER A 190 -7.37 4.00 1.73
C SER A 190 -7.39 3.56 0.26
N PRO A 191 -8.38 4.00 -0.54
CA PRO A 191 -8.43 3.77 -1.98
C PRO A 191 -7.41 4.63 -2.76
N LYS A 192 -6.77 5.62 -2.11
CA LYS A 192 -5.84 6.56 -2.74
C LYS A 192 -4.65 5.85 -3.41
N MET A 193 -3.97 4.96 -2.69
CA MET A 193 -2.80 4.24 -3.23
C MET A 193 -3.13 3.49 -4.53
N PRO A 194 -4.09 2.55 -4.59
CA PRO A 194 -4.36 1.84 -5.84
C PRO A 194 -4.84 2.73 -7.00
N ARG A 195 -5.48 3.88 -6.74
CA ARG A 195 -5.87 4.83 -7.80
C ARG A 195 -4.65 5.55 -8.38
N LEU A 196 -3.81 6.16 -7.54
CA LEU A 196 -2.59 6.85 -7.98
C LEU A 196 -1.65 5.90 -8.74
N GLN A 197 -1.49 4.66 -8.25
CA GLN A 197 -0.66 3.68 -8.92
C GLN A 197 -1.22 3.27 -10.30
N ASN A 198 -2.54 3.29 -10.49
CA ASN A 198 -3.13 3.09 -11.83
C ASN A 198 -2.90 4.32 -12.72
N GLU A 199 -3.03 5.53 -12.19
CA GLU A 199 -2.81 6.78 -12.94
C GLU A 199 -1.38 6.85 -13.52
N PHE A 200 -0.35 6.60 -12.69
CA PHE A 200 1.04 6.57 -13.16
C PHE A 200 1.33 5.38 -14.08
N ARG A 201 0.69 4.23 -13.84
CA ARG A 201 0.82 3.06 -14.72
C ARG A 201 0.26 3.33 -16.11
N ASP A 202 -0.84 4.07 -16.22
CA ASP A 202 -1.58 4.25 -17.46
C ASP A 202 -1.17 5.56 -18.20
N MET A 203 0.01 6.12 -17.90
CA MET A 203 0.59 7.34 -18.51
C MET A 203 1.02 7.20 -19.99
N VAL A 204 0.44 6.28 -20.76
CA VAL A 204 0.81 6.08 -22.18
C VAL A 204 0.47 7.33 -23.00
N ILE A 205 1.51 8.07 -23.36
CA ILE A 205 1.34 9.36 -24.04
C ILE A 205 0.96 9.16 -25.51
N CYS A 206 1.60 8.24 -26.24
CA CYS A 206 1.21 7.81 -27.58
C CYS A 206 1.38 6.29 -27.76
N PRO A 207 0.57 5.62 -28.63
CA PRO A 207 0.62 4.16 -28.82
C PRO A 207 1.97 3.58 -29.29
N LYS A 208 2.90 4.43 -29.74
CA LYS A 208 4.23 4.03 -30.25
C LYS A 208 5.39 4.64 -29.45
N SER A 209 5.13 5.48 -28.45
CA SER A 209 6.18 6.11 -27.65
C SER A 209 6.97 5.05 -26.85
N GLY A 210 8.27 5.28 -26.69
CA GLY A 210 9.20 4.45 -25.91
C GLY A 210 9.61 3.15 -26.59
N ARG A 211 9.12 2.87 -27.82
CA ARG A 211 9.42 1.61 -28.53
C ARG A 211 10.87 1.48 -28.95
N TRP A 212 11.61 2.59 -29.04
CA TRP A 212 13.07 2.59 -29.22
C TRP A 212 13.80 1.93 -28.06
N LEU A 213 13.22 1.90 -26.85
CA LEU A 213 13.82 1.28 -25.67
C LEU A 213 14.22 -0.17 -25.94
N PHE A 214 13.29 -0.93 -26.53
CA PHE A 214 13.51 -2.33 -26.87
C PHE A 214 14.47 -2.55 -28.05
N ARG A 215 14.74 -1.51 -28.86
CA ARG A 215 15.68 -1.57 -29.98
C ARG A 215 17.10 -1.19 -29.57
N ASN A 216 17.21 -0.16 -28.74
CA ASN A 216 18.48 0.44 -28.35
C ASN A 216 19.07 -0.25 -27.10
N TYR A 217 18.24 -0.90 -26.29
CA TYR A 217 18.64 -1.56 -25.04
C TYR A 217 18.14 -3.01 -25.01
N SER A 218 18.92 -3.90 -25.63
CA SER A 218 18.55 -5.32 -25.75
C SER A 218 18.40 -6.00 -24.38
N ASP A 219 19.18 -5.56 -23.38
CA ASP A 219 19.09 -6.02 -21.98
C ASP A 219 17.65 -6.01 -21.44
N ILE A 220 16.84 -5.00 -21.79
CA ILE A 220 15.45 -4.90 -21.32
C ILE A 220 14.58 -5.95 -22.02
N SER A 221 14.74 -6.11 -23.32
CA SER A 221 14.01 -7.12 -24.08
C SER A 221 14.38 -8.55 -23.67
N GLU A 222 15.67 -8.80 -23.42
CA GLU A 222 16.21 -10.06 -22.91
C GLU A 222 15.68 -10.35 -21.51
N TRP A 223 15.75 -9.35 -20.61
CA TRP A 223 15.19 -9.42 -19.26
C TRP A 223 13.67 -9.61 -19.23
N MET A 224 12.93 -9.28 -20.29
CA MET A 224 11.50 -9.57 -20.37
C MET A 224 11.20 -10.96 -20.97
N GLY A 225 11.94 -11.36 -22.00
CA GLY A 225 11.59 -12.52 -22.82
C GLY A 225 12.31 -13.81 -22.49
N GLU A 226 13.59 -13.73 -22.10
CA GLU A 226 14.42 -14.93 -21.96
C GLU A 226 13.95 -15.82 -20.82
N GLU A 227 14.27 -17.11 -20.90
CA GLU A 227 13.91 -18.05 -19.84
C GLU A 227 14.77 -17.80 -18.59
N ASP A 228 16.07 -17.66 -18.79
CA ASP A 228 17.10 -17.46 -17.77
C ASP A 228 17.97 -16.25 -18.19
N PRO A 229 17.64 -15.03 -17.74
CA PRO A 229 18.28 -13.80 -18.20
C PRO A 229 19.67 -13.65 -17.55
N PRO A 230 20.59 -12.88 -18.15
CA PRO A 230 21.93 -12.68 -17.59
C PRO A 230 21.89 -12.06 -16.19
N HIS A 231 20.95 -11.13 -15.96
CA HIS A 231 20.67 -10.55 -14.65
C HIS A 231 19.17 -10.45 -14.41
N SER A 232 18.75 -10.70 -13.17
CA SER A 232 17.34 -10.59 -12.76
C SER A 232 16.97 -9.16 -12.30
N THR A 233 17.94 -8.29 -12.08
CA THR A 233 17.73 -6.91 -11.60
C THR A 233 18.26 -5.87 -12.59
N ILE A 234 17.44 -4.87 -12.91
CA ILE A 234 17.83 -3.72 -13.75
C ILE A 234 17.66 -2.41 -12.97
N TRP A 235 18.61 -1.49 -13.14
CA TRP A 235 18.56 -0.10 -12.73
C TRP A 235 18.52 0.80 -13.97
N LEU A 236 17.34 1.34 -14.29
CA LEU A 236 17.14 2.28 -15.39
C LEU A 236 17.13 3.70 -14.85
N HIS A 237 18.14 4.50 -15.21
CA HIS A 237 18.28 5.85 -14.69
C HIS A 237 18.44 6.91 -15.76
N GLY A 238 18.04 8.13 -15.44
CA GLY A 238 18.13 9.26 -16.36
C GLY A 238 17.76 10.58 -15.70
N ASN A 239 18.09 11.68 -16.36
CA ASN A 239 17.79 13.02 -15.89
C ASN A 239 16.28 13.28 -15.81
N VAL A 240 15.90 14.38 -15.15
CA VAL A 240 14.51 14.81 -15.07
C VAL A 240 13.94 15.03 -16.47
N GLY A 241 12.69 14.60 -16.69
CA GLY A 241 11.98 14.87 -17.93
C GLY A 241 12.33 13.96 -19.10
N TYR A 242 13.16 12.93 -18.91
CA TYR A 242 13.50 11.97 -19.97
C TYR A 242 12.45 10.86 -20.17
N GLY A 243 11.21 11.06 -19.71
CA GLY A 243 10.12 10.10 -19.94
C GLY A 243 10.19 8.79 -19.16
N LYS A 244 11.01 8.69 -18.10
CA LYS A 244 11.19 7.46 -17.29
C LYS A 244 9.88 6.77 -16.90
N THR A 245 8.92 7.49 -16.34
CA THR A 245 7.60 6.94 -15.94
C THR A 245 6.76 6.48 -17.14
N VAL A 246 6.89 7.16 -18.28
CA VAL A 246 6.25 6.74 -19.55
C VAL A 246 6.86 5.42 -20.04
N LEU A 247 8.17 5.25 -19.92
CA LEU A 247 8.86 4.00 -20.24
C LEU A 247 8.46 2.88 -19.27
N ALA A 248 8.30 3.18 -17.98
CA ALA A 248 7.82 2.24 -16.99
C ALA A 248 6.42 1.70 -17.35
N SER A 249 5.51 2.61 -17.72
CA SER A 249 4.18 2.29 -18.22
C SER A 249 4.23 1.36 -19.44
N LEU A 250 5.07 1.69 -20.44
CA LEU A 250 5.23 0.87 -21.64
C LEU A 250 5.74 -0.54 -21.33
N ILE A 251 6.73 -0.68 -20.43
CA ILE A 251 7.25 -1.99 -20.02
C ILE A 251 6.15 -2.82 -19.35
N VAL A 252 5.37 -2.21 -18.46
CA VAL A 252 4.27 -2.90 -17.77
C VAL A 252 3.19 -3.36 -18.75
N ASP A 253 2.84 -2.52 -19.72
CA ASP A 253 1.87 -2.85 -20.78
C ASP A 253 2.36 -3.99 -21.66
N GLU A 254 3.63 -3.95 -22.06
CA GLU A 254 4.23 -4.97 -22.91
C GLU A 254 4.26 -6.32 -22.17
N LEU A 255 4.70 -6.34 -20.90
CA LEU A 255 4.68 -7.52 -20.03
C LEU A 255 3.29 -8.13 -19.83
N LYS A 256 2.23 -7.32 -19.89
CA LYS A 256 0.84 -7.78 -19.77
C LYS A 256 0.20 -8.12 -21.12
N SER A 257 0.81 -7.74 -22.23
CA SER A 257 0.26 -7.94 -23.56
C SER A 257 0.33 -9.41 -24.00
N SER A 258 -0.68 -9.87 -24.73
CA SER A 258 -0.67 -11.19 -25.38
C SER A 258 0.34 -11.27 -26.54
N LYS A 259 0.91 -10.14 -26.98
CA LYS A 259 1.91 -10.11 -28.06
C LYS A 259 3.18 -10.83 -27.66
N LEU A 260 3.71 -10.55 -26.47
CA LEU A 260 4.90 -11.23 -25.95
C LEU A 260 4.72 -12.75 -25.85
N GLN A 261 3.53 -13.20 -25.45
CA GLN A 261 3.18 -14.62 -25.40
C GLN A 261 3.18 -15.27 -26.79
N ASN A 262 2.81 -14.52 -27.84
CA ASN A 262 2.78 -15.00 -29.22
C ASN A 262 4.13 -14.91 -29.94
N THR A 263 4.97 -13.92 -29.62
CA THR A 263 6.31 -13.75 -30.23
C THR A 263 7.42 -14.49 -29.49
N MET A 264 7.25 -14.85 -28.22
CA MET A 264 8.24 -15.56 -27.40
C MET A 264 7.64 -16.83 -26.77
N PRO A 265 7.84 -18.03 -27.36
CA PRO A 265 7.29 -19.29 -26.86
C PRO A 265 7.74 -19.66 -25.43
N SER A 266 8.83 -19.07 -24.94
CA SER A 266 9.39 -19.26 -23.60
C SER A 266 8.77 -18.38 -22.50
N PHE A 267 7.90 -17.42 -22.86
CA PHE A 267 7.28 -16.53 -21.88
C PHE A 267 6.17 -17.28 -21.10
N PRO A 268 6.28 -17.43 -19.77
CA PRO A 268 5.28 -18.20 -19.02
C PRO A 268 3.93 -17.48 -19.05
N GLU A 269 2.89 -18.16 -19.57
CA GLU A 269 1.52 -17.62 -19.71
C GLU A 269 0.93 -17.11 -18.38
N ALA A 270 1.40 -17.66 -17.25
CA ALA A 270 0.99 -17.31 -15.90
C ALA A 270 1.83 -16.20 -15.22
N SER A 271 2.75 -15.54 -15.94
CA SER A 271 3.61 -14.49 -15.36
C SER A 271 2.80 -13.33 -14.76
N LYS A 272 3.31 -12.72 -13.69
CA LYS A 272 2.63 -11.64 -12.96
C LYS A 272 3.47 -10.38 -12.93
N THR A 273 2.83 -9.23 -13.12
CA THR A 273 3.50 -7.92 -13.12
C THR A 273 2.91 -7.02 -12.05
N CYS A 274 3.76 -6.52 -11.16
CA CYS A 274 3.44 -5.52 -10.16
C CYS A 274 4.20 -4.22 -10.46
N TYR A 275 3.52 -3.09 -10.30
CA TYR A 275 4.07 -1.76 -10.55
C TYR A 275 3.90 -0.86 -9.32
N PHE A 276 4.93 -0.13 -8.92
CA PHE A 276 4.84 0.87 -7.86
C PHE A 276 5.65 2.11 -8.23
N TYR A 277 5.04 3.28 -8.14
CA TYR A 277 5.68 4.60 -8.24
C TYR A 277 5.90 5.17 -6.85
N CYS A 278 7.17 5.37 -6.48
CA CYS A 278 7.59 6.20 -5.35
C CYS A 278 7.34 7.67 -5.72
N GLN A 279 6.74 8.43 -4.80
CA GLN A 279 6.36 9.82 -5.07
C GLN A 279 6.99 10.80 -4.10
N GLU A 280 7.64 11.82 -4.65
CA GLU A 280 8.24 12.97 -3.96
C GLU A 280 7.07 13.76 -3.35
N ASP A 281 7.20 14.08 -2.05
CA ASP A 281 6.19 14.78 -1.22
C ASP A 281 4.93 13.99 -0.82
N ASP A 282 4.74 12.75 -1.28
CA ASP A 282 3.69 11.87 -0.72
C ASP A 282 4.25 10.95 0.36
N ILE A 283 3.89 11.27 1.60
CA ILE A 283 4.26 10.51 2.80
C ILE A 283 3.79 9.05 2.71
N GLU A 284 2.74 8.76 1.94
CA GLU A 284 2.16 7.43 1.73
C GLU A 284 2.82 6.62 0.60
N HIS A 285 3.76 7.21 -0.15
CA HIS A 285 4.39 6.56 -1.30
C HIS A 285 5.92 6.68 -1.32
N ARG A 286 6.54 7.21 -0.27
CA ARG A 286 8.00 7.41 -0.20
C ARG A 286 8.76 6.56 0.83
N ASN A 287 8.07 5.61 1.47
CA ASN A 287 8.65 4.75 2.51
C ASN A 287 8.58 3.26 2.14
N HIS A 288 9.45 2.46 2.76
CA HIS A 288 9.63 1.05 2.46
C HIS A 288 8.35 0.24 2.66
N LEU A 289 7.61 0.48 3.75
CA LEU A 289 6.39 -0.25 4.05
C LEU A 289 5.32 -0.05 2.98
N ASP A 290 5.15 1.18 2.50
CA ASP A 290 4.11 1.50 1.52
C ASP A 290 4.45 0.95 0.12
N VAL A 291 5.73 0.90 -0.27
CA VAL A 291 6.19 0.14 -1.46
C VAL A 291 5.78 -1.33 -1.35
N LEU A 292 6.04 -1.97 -0.20
CA LEU A 292 5.66 -3.36 0.04
C LEU A 292 4.14 -3.53 0.00
N LYS A 293 3.36 -2.63 0.61
CA LYS A 293 1.90 -2.69 0.58
C LYS A 293 1.34 -2.56 -0.83
N GLY A 294 1.86 -1.66 -1.65
CA GLY A 294 1.38 -1.47 -3.02
C GLY A 294 1.64 -2.68 -3.90
N ILE A 295 2.81 -3.32 -3.75
CA ILE A 295 3.14 -4.57 -4.42
C ILE A 295 2.25 -5.71 -3.91
N LEU A 296 2.14 -5.86 -2.60
CA LEU A 296 1.33 -6.91 -1.96
C LEU A 296 -0.16 -6.78 -2.32
N LEU A 297 -0.70 -5.55 -2.39
CA LEU A 297 -2.09 -5.30 -2.78
C LEU A 297 -2.35 -5.83 -4.19
N GLN A 298 -1.43 -5.59 -5.13
CA GLN A 298 -1.56 -6.09 -6.50
C GLN A 298 -1.50 -7.61 -6.57
N MET A 299 -0.60 -8.23 -5.79
CA MET A 299 -0.51 -9.69 -5.68
C MET A 299 -1.82 -10.31 -5.14
N VAL A 300 -2.36 -9.73 -4.07
CA VAL A 300 -3.64 -10.14 -3.45
C VAL A 300 -4.83 -9.95 -4.39
N LYS A 301 -4.82 -8.88 -5.21
CA LYS A 301 -5.87 -8.67 -6.21
C LYS A 301 -5.81 -9.70 -7.35
N ALA A 302 -4.60 -10.09 -7.75
CA ALA A 302 -4.37 -11.01 -8.85
C ALA A 302 -4.62 -12.49 -8.49
N GLU A 303 -4.41 -12.88 -7.23
CA GLU A 303 -4.38 -14.29 -6.83
C GLU A 303 -5.23 -14.58 -5.58
N ASP A 304 -6.26 -15.42 -5.76
CA ASP A 304 -7.22 -15.74 -4.69
C ASP A 304 -6.72 -16.85 -3.74
N TYR A 305 -5.78 -17.68 -4.17
CA TYR A 305 -5.36 -18.88 -3.42
C TYR A 305 -4.60 -18.56 -2.12
N ILE A 306 -3.97 -17.38 -2.02
CA ILE A 306 -3.21 -16.95 -0.83
C ILE A 306 -4.09 -16.14 0.14
N ILE A 307 -5.30 -15.73 -0.25
CA ILE A 307 -6.21 -14.94 0.59
C ILE A 307 -6.47 -15.58 1.96
N PRO A 308 -6.70 -16.91 2.09
CA PRO A 308 -6.86 -17.54 3.40
C PRO A 308 -5.65 -17.35 4.32
N TYR A 309 -4.44 -17.40 3.75
CA TYR A 309 -3.21 -17.20 4.50
C TYR A 309 -3.06 -15.74 4.97
N CYS A 310 -3.31 -14.78 4.08
CA CYS A 310 -3.31 -13.36 4.43
C CYS A 310 -4.37 -13.04 5.51
N HIS A 311 -5.56 -13.62 5.40
CA HIS A 311 -6.64 -13.45 6.37
C HIS A 311 -6.26 -13.98 7.76
N GLN A 312 -5.58 -15.13 7.82
CA GLN A 312 -5.07 -15.67 9.07
C GLN A 312 -3.97 -14.80 9.68
N GLU A 313 -3.02 -14.30 8.87
CA GLU A 313 -1.95 -13.42 9.35
C GLU A 313 -2.53 -12.07 9.84
N LYS A 314 -3.54 -11.53 9.15
CA LYS A 314 -4.35 -10.39 9.63
C LYS A 314 -4.92 -10.67 11.02
N ALA A 315 -5.65 -11.78 11.19
CA ALA A 315 -6.26 -12.16 12.45
C ALA A 315 -5.23 -12.35 13.58
N THR A 316 -4.03 -12.84 13.26
CA THR A 316 -2.94 -13.05 14.23
C THR A 316 -2.23 -11.74 14.58
N SER A 317 -2.15 -10.80 13.64
CA SER A 317 -1.51 -9.50 13.84
C SER A 317 -2.30 -8.56 14.76
N GLY A 318 -3.61 -8.79 14.91
CA GLY A 318 -4.49 -8.05 15.84
C GLY A 318 -4.71 -6.57 15.51
N GLY A 319 -4.20 -6.07 14.37
CA GLY A 319 -4.39 -4.69 13.91
C GLY A 319 -5.36 -4.58 12.75
N SER A 320 -6.12 -3.49 12.68
CA SER A 320 -6.99 -3.16 11.54
C SER A 320 -6.24 -2.80 10.27
N ILE A 321 -4.97 -2.39 10.38
CA ILE A 321 -4.10 -2.01 9.26
C ILE A 321 -2.74 -2.70 9.39
N LEU A 322 -2.18 -3.14 8.25
CA LEU A 322 -0.81 -3.64 8.12
C LEU A 322 0.18 -2.52 8.40
N ILE A 323 0.91 -2.59 9.50
CA ILE A 323 1.96 -1.61 9.86
C ILE A 323 3.36 -2.22 9.97
N ASP A 324 3.45 -3.54 9.93
CA ASP A 324 4.71 -4.27 10.10
C ASP A 324 5.32 -4.61 8.74
N ALA A 325 6.43 -3.95 8.41
CA ALA A 325 7.18 -4.20 7.18
C ALA A 325 7.68 -5.65 7.10
N LYS A 326 8.06 -6.28 8.22
CA LYS A 326 8.53 -7.67 8.22
C LYS A 326 7.41 -8.64 7.85
N LEU A 327 6.19 -8.36 8.31
CA LEU A 327 5.02 -9.13 7.91
C LEU A 327 4.73 -8.96 6.42
N ALA A 328 4.79 -7.73 5.90
CA ALA A 328 4.62 -7.47 4.46
C ALA A 328 5.67 -8.20 3.61
N GLN A 329 6.95 -8.14 3.99
CA GLN A 329 8.06 -8.86 3.36
C GLN A 329 7.81 -10.39 3.36
N LYS A 330 7.36 -10.94 4.49
CA LYS A 330 7.03 -12.37 4.63
C LYS A 330 5.90 -12.77 3.68
N LEU A 331 4.86 -11.95 3.54
CA LEU A 331 3.75 -12.21 2.62
C LEU A 331 4.22 -12.16 1.17
N ILE A 332 4.94 -11.11 0.75
CA ILE A 332 5.49 -10.97 -0.61
C ILE A 332 6.39 -12.15 -0.97
N LYS A 333 7.31 -12.52 -0.07
CA LYS A 333 8.16 -13.70 -0.26
C LYS A 333 7.33 -14.97 -0.46
N THR A 334 6.23 -15.10 0.29
CA THR A 334 5.32 -16.24 0.15
C THR A 334 4.68 -16.22 -1.24
N PHE A 335 4.11 -15.11 -1.71
CA PHE A 335 3.56 -15.01 -3.07
C PHE A 335 4.58 -15.45 -4.14
N ILE A 336 5.79 -14.90 -4.08
CA ILE A 336 6.83 -15.20 -5.08
C ILE A 336 7.26 -16.67 -5.05
N GLU A 337 7.30 -17.31 -3.88
CA GLU A 337 7.64 -18.74 -3.76
C GLU A 337 6.61 -19.68 -4.41
N PHE A 338 5.37 -19.22 -4.69
CA PHE A 338 4.25 -20.07 -5.11
C PHE A 338 3.62 -19.76 -6.46
N SER A 339 3.68 -18.53 -6.95
CA SER A 339 3.21 -18.22 -8.31
C SER A 339 4.29 -18.50 -9.36
N ALA A 340 3.90 -18.41 -10.62
CA ALA A 340 4.82 -18.34 -11.75
C ALA A 340 5.71 -17.07 -11.67
N ARG A 341 6.50 -16.82 -12.72
CA ARG A 341 7.45 -15.69 -12.78
C ARG A 341 6.80 -14.36 -12.38
N HIS A 342 7.51 -13.56 -11.58
CA HIS A 342 7.07 -12.21 -11.20
C HIS A 342 8.00 -11.15 -11.75
N TYR A 343 7.39 -10.08 -12.26
CA TYR A 343 8.03 -8.81 -12.60
C TYR A 343 7.59 -7.75 -11.59
N ILE A 344 8.54 -7.06 -10.98
CA ILE A 344 8.29 -5.95 -10.07
C ILE A 344 8.97 -4.72 -10.64
N VAL A 345 8.18 -3.69 -10.97
CA VAL A 345 8.68 -2.38 -11.44
C VAL A 345 8.51 -1.38 -10.31
N ILE A 346 9.61 -0.78 -9.86
CA ILE A 346 9.66 0.27 -8.83
C ILE A 346 10.16 1.55 -9.51
N ASP A 347 9.22 2.43 -9.86
CA ASP A 347 9.47 3.73 -10.47
C ASP A 347 9.60 4.83 -9.41
N GLY A 348 10.28 5.93 -9.73
CA GLY A 348 10.55 7.05 -8.82
C GLY A 348 11.47 6.68 -7.65
N ALA A 349 12.37 5.70 -7.79
CA ALA A 349 13.20 5.18 -6.69
C ALA A 349 14.01 6.26 -5.96
N ASP A 350 14.38 7.34 -6.64
CA ASP A 350 15.06 8.50 -6.07
C ASP A 350 14.15 9.46 -5.28
N GLU A 351 12.84 9.35 -5.45
CA GLU A 351 11.83 10.11 -4.72
C GLU A 351 11.51 9.48 -3.35
N CYS A 352 11.96 8.24 -3.14
CA CYS A 352 11.91 7.57 -1.85
C CYS A 352 13.03 8.09 -0.91
N HIS A 353 12.72 8.31 0.37
CA HIS A 353 13.70 8.86 1.34
C HIS A 353 14.96 7.96 1.44
N GLY A 354 16.16 8.54 1.58
CA GLY A 354 17.43 7.82 1.48
C GLY A 354 17.53 6.51 2.30
N ALA A 355 17.13 6.55 3.57
CA ALA A 355 17.12 5.35 4.43
C ALA A 355 16.04 4.32 4.06
N GLU A 356 14.96 4.74 3.41
CA GLU A 356 13.85 3.90 2.98
C GLU A 356 14.16 3.20 1.65
N ILE A 357 14.76 3.91 0.69
CA ILE A 357 15.18 3.30 -0.57
C ILE A 357 16.28 2.26 -0.34
N GLN A 358 17.19 2.49 0.61
CA GLN A 358 18.17 1.48 1.03
C GLN A 358 17.49 0.18 1.48
N GLN A 359 16.45 0.27 2.32
CA GLN A 359 15.73 -0.91 2.81
C GLN A 359 14.98 -1.63 1.69
N THR A 360 14.32 -0.87 0.81
CA THR A 360 13.61 -1.41 -0.36
C THR A 360 14.54 -2.12 -1.33
N ALA A 361 15.62 -1.45 -1.76
CA ALA A 361 16.60 -2.01 -2.68
C ALA A 361 17.25 -3.27 -2.10
N LYS A 362 17.67 -3.22 -0.82
CA LYS A 362 18.25 -4.38 -0.13
C LYS A 362 17.27 -5.56 -0.10
N PHE A 363 16.03 -5.35 0.33
CA PHE A 363 15.05 -6.43 0.44
C PHE A 363 14.80 -7.13 -0.90
N PHE A 364 14.58 -6.37 -1.98
CA PHE A 364 14.28 -6.96 -3.28
C PHE A 364 15.52 -7.63 -3.91
N LYS A 365 16.72 -7.05 -3.77
CA LYS A 365 17.97 -7.70 -4.22
C LYS A 365 18.25 -9.00 -3.47
N ASP A 366 18.10 -9.00 -2.14
CA ASP A 366 18.26 -10.21 -1.31
C ASP A 366 17.22 -11.28 -1.71
N LEU A 367 15.99 -10.86 -2.05
CA LEU A 367 14.94 -11.76 -2.48
C LEU A 367 15.19 -12.34 -3.89
N VAL A 368 15.67 -11.52 -4.83
CA VAL A 368 16.09 -11.97 -6.17
C VAL A 368 17.19 -13.00 -6.05
N SER A 369 18.26 -12.71 -5.31
CA SER A 369 19.37 -13.64 -5.09
C SER A 369 18.90 -14.97 -4.44
N ALA A 370 17.97 -14.89 -3.49
CA ALA A 370 17.37 -16.08 -2.89
C ALA A 370 16.53 -16.87 -3.90
N CYS A 371 15.77 -16.22 -4.78
CA CYS A 371 14.98 -16.88 -5.81
C CYS A 371 15.85 -17.54 -6.88
N ASP A 372 16.88 -16.85 -7.36
CA ASP A 372 17.80 -17.34 -8.39
C ASP A 372 18.58 -18.57 -7.91
N THR A 373 18.90 -18.64 -6.62
CA THR A 373 19.60 -19.78 -6.01
C THR A 373 18.69 -20.92 -5.56
N GLN A 374 17.46 -20.64 -5.12
CA GLN A 374 16.60 -21.62 -4.44
C GLN A 374 15.40 -22.09 -5.25
N ILE A 375 15.01 -21.36 -6.30
CA ILE A 375 13.86 -21.64 -7.14
C ILE A 375 14.33 -21.82 -8.58
N ARG A 376 14.66 -20.71 -9.25
CA ARG A 376 15.12 -20.65 -10.63
C ARG A 376 15.62 -19.23 -10.94
N LEU A 377 16.69 -19.12 -11.73
CA LEU A 377 17.17 -17.86 -12.28
C LEU A 377 16.05 -17.11 -13.02
N GLY A 378 15.90 -15.82 -12.74
CA GLY A 378 14.90 -14.98 -13.40
C GLY A 378 13.45 -15.31 -13.02
N HIS A 379 13.22 -16.08 -11.94
CA HIS A 379 11.89 -16.33 -11.39
C HIS A 379 11.26 -15.06 -10.80
N LEU A 380 12.10 -14.25 -10.14
CA LEU A 380 11.75 -12.90 -9.72
C LEU A 380 12.63 -11.92 -10.47
N ARG A 381 12.00 -10.98 -11.16
CA ARG A 381 12.69 -9.95 -11.92
C ARG A 381 12.29 -8.58 -11.39
N VAL A 382 13.27 -7.75 -11.08
CA VAL A 382 13.05 -6.42 -10.47
C VAL A 382 13.67 -5.32 -11.33
N LEU A 383 12.86 -4.33 -11.68
CA LEU A 383 13.29 -3.14 -12.40
C LEU A 383 13.11 -1.92 -11.49
N PHE A 384 14.22 -1.26 -11.17
CA PHE A 384 14.24 0.02 -10.48
C PHE A 384 14.39 1.14 -11.51
N ILE A 385 13.57 2.19 -11.40
CA ILE A 385 13.59 3.35 -12.29
C ILE A 385 13.72 4.63 -11.45
N GLY A 386 14.61 5.55 -11.82
CA GLY A 386 14.78 6.79 -11.09
C GLY A 386 15.88 7.72 -11.61
N ARG A 387 16.17 8.79 -10.87
CA ARG A 387 17.36 9.63 -11.06
C ARG A 387 18.57 8.99 -10.39
N GLU A 388 19.74 9.29 -10.93
CA GLU A 388 21.00 9.00 -10.24
C GLU A 388 21.23 10.07 -9.16
N THR A 389 21.02 9.68 -7.91
CA THR A 389 21.27 10.47 -6.69
C THR A 389 22.35 9.80 -5.84
N SER A 390 22.89 10.49 -4.82
CA SER A 390 23.89 9.90 -3.93
C SER A 390 23.41 8.61 -3.26
N ASP A 391 22.13 8.55 -2.87
CA ASP A 391 21.55 7.40 -2.20
C ASP A 391 21.23 6.25 -3.17
N THR A 392 20.61 6.54 -4.31
CA THR A 392 20.27 5.51 -5.31
C THR A 392 21.51 4.88 -5.92
N LYS A 393 22.51 5.69 -6.28
CA LYS A 393 23.81 5.23 -6.80
C LYS A 393 24.56 4.35 -5.80
N LYS A 394 24.35 4.57 -4.50
CA LYS A 394 25.00 3.79 -3.44
C LYS A 394 24.29 2.47 -3.16
N HIS A 395 22.97 2.42 -3.30
CA HIS A 395 22.17 1.32 -2.77
C HIS A 395 21.57 0.38 -3.82
N ILE A 396 21.34 0.86 -5.04
CA ILE A 396 20.69 0.09 -6.10
C ILE A 396 21.69 -0.69 -6.97
N PRO A 397 22.71 -0.06 -7.61
CA PRO A 397 23.64 -0.79 -8.45
C PRO A 397 24.50 -1.78 -7.63
N GLY A 398 25.09 -2.76 -8.33
CA GLY A 398 25.95 -3.81 -7.77
C GLY A 398 26.19 -4.92 -8.81
N ASP A 399 27.06 -5.88 -8.49
CA ASP A 399 27.52 -6.90 -9.45
C ASP A 399 26.39 -7.73 -10.10
N ASP A 400 25.26 -7.89 -9.39
CA ASP A 400 24.08 -8.64 -9.87
C ASP A 400 23.02 -7.77 -10.56
N CYS A 401 23.33 -6.50 -10.89
CA CYS A 401 22.37 -5.54 -11.44
C CYS A 401 22.92 -4.82 -12.69
N ILE A 402 22.16 -4.84 -13.79
CA ILE A 402 22.47 -4.08 -15.01
C ILE A 402 22.07 -2.62 -14.79
N SER A 403 22.99 -1.69 -15.07
CA SER A 403 22.74 -0.24 -15.03
C SER A 403 22.54 0.31 -16.44
N ILE A 404 21.38 0.88 -16.72
CA ILE A 404 21.01 1.47 -18.01
C ILE A 404 20.81 2.97 -17.83
N ALA A 405 21.71 3.76 -18.43
CA ALA A 405 21.62 5.22 -18.45
C ALA A 405 20.87 5.68 -19.70
N LEU A 406 19.69 6.28 -19.53
CA LEU A 406 18.93 6.87 -20.62
C LEU A 406 19.63 8.11 -21.17
N ARG A 407 19.72 8.20 -22.50
CA ARG A 407 20.31 9.34 -23.19
C ARG A 407 19.22 10.30 -23.68
N PRO A 408 19.49 11.61 -23.75
CA PRO A 408 18.51 12.58 -24.25
C PRO A 408 18.05 12.24 -25.67
N GLU A 409 18.96 11.88 -26.57
CA GLU A 409 18.69 11.69 -28.01
C GLU A 409 17.68 10.57 -28.29
N ASP A 410 17.52 9.63 -27.34
CA ASP A 410 16.56 8.54 -27.45
C ASP A 410 15.10 9.05 -27.45
N ASN A 411 14.82 10.23 -26.87
CA ASN A 411 13.47 10.80 -26.79
C ASN A 411 13.04 11.59 -28.03
N HIS A 412 13.93 11.85 -28.98
CA HIS A 412 13.68 12.79 -30.07
C HIS A 412 12.43 12.43 -30.90
N ASP A 413 12.33 11.16 -31.32
CA ASP A 413 11.21 10.67 -32.12
C ASP A 413 9.91 10.56 -31.30
N ASP A 414 10.01 10.30 -30.01
CA ASP A 414 8.85 10.24 -29.10
C ASP A 414 8.27 11.62 -28.85
N ILE A 415 9.12 12.63 -28.66
CA ILE A 415 8.71 14.04 -28.54
C ILE A 415 8.04 14.48 -29.84
N ARG A 416 8.62 14.16 -30.99
CA ARG A 416 8.02 14.44 -32.30
C ARG A 416 6.63 13.82 -32.43
N ALA A 417 6.49 12.53 -32.14
CA ALA A 417 5.22 11.82 -32.21
C ALA A 417 4.19 12.38 -31.22
N PHE A 418 4.63 12.77 -30.02
CA PHE A 418 3.79 13.42 -29.02
C PHE A 418 3.25 14.77 -29.51
N VAL A 419 4.12 15.63 -30.02
CA VAL A 419 3.72 16.93 -30.58
C VAL A 419 2.71 16.72 -31.70
N GLN A 420 3.00 15.81 -32.65
CA GLN A 420 2.09 15.48 -33.74
C GLN A 420 0.70 15.02 -33.27
N LYS A 421 0.65 14.21 -32.20
CA LYS A 421 -0.62 13.76 -31.59
C LYS A 421 -1.42 14.91 -30.98
N LYS A 422 -0.74 15.94 -30.47
CA LYS A 422 -1.34 17.12 -29.84
C LYS A 422 -1.79 18.20 -30.83
N LEU A 423 -1.19 18.29 -32.03
CA LEU A 423 -1.55 19.28 -33.04
C LEU A 423 -3.06 19.35 -33.42
N PRO A 424 -3.83 18.26 -33.44
CA PRO A 424 -5.28 18.34 -33.65
C PRO A 424 -6.04 19.09 -32.54
N GLU A 425 -5.50 19.23 -31.33
CA GLU A 425 -6.16 19.90 -30.21
C GLU A 425 -6.33 21.41 -30.43
N PHE A 426 -5.52 22.05 -31.29
CA PHE A 426 -5.71 23.46 -31.68
C PHE A 426 -7.06 23.73 -32.37
N SER A 427 -7.63 22.69 -32.99
CA SER A 427 -8.97 22.78 -33.59
C SER A 427 -10.11 22.61 -32.58
N LYS A 428 -9.80 22.18 -31.35
CA LYS A 428 -10.72 21.85 -30.26
C LYS A 428 -10.36 22.70 -29.04
N SER A 429 -10.58 24.01 -29.10
CA SER A 429 -10.29 24.83 -27.91
C SER A 429 -11.32 24.56 -26.81
N SER A 430 -10.86 24.53 -25.56
CA SER A 430 -11.69 24.38 -24.35
C SER A 430 -12.33 25.69 -23.89
N HIS A 431 -11.93 26.85 -24.44
CA HIS A 431 -12.31 28.19 -23.97
C HIS A 431 -12.82 29.14 -25.09
N GLY A 432 -13.08 28.62 -26.31
CA GLY A 432 -13.46 29.39 -27.51
C GLY A 432 -13.58 28.54 -28.80
N VAL A 433 -13.74 29.18 -29.97
CA VAL A 433 -13.75 28.51 -31.29
C VAL A 433 -12.30 28.21 -31.69
N GLY A 434 -11.91 26.93 -31.72
CA GLY A 434 -10.57 26.51 -32.15
C GLY A 434 -10.26 26.92 -33.60
N PHE A 435 -8.97 26.87 -33.98
CA PHE A 435 -8.52 27.27 -35.32
C PHE A 435 -7.75 26.17 -36.04
N SER A 436 -7.74 26.24 -37.38
CA SER A 436 -7.06 25.26 -38.23
C SER A 436 -5.61 25.64 -38.52
N LEU A 437 -4.72 24.68 -38.32
CA LEU A 437 -3.31 24.77 -38.67
C LEU A 437 -3.08 24.24 -40.09
N SER A 438 -2.31 24.97 -40.90
CA SER A 438 -1.80 24.46 -42.18
C SER A 438 -0.67 23.45 -41.93
N GLU A 439 -0.33 22.64 -42.93
CA GLU A 439 0.80 21.70 -42.81
C GLU A 439 2.13 22.41 -42.56
N ALA A 440 2.30 23.64 -43.06
CA ALA A 440 3.47 24.46 -42.76
C ALA A 440 3.49 24.87 -41.27
N ASP A 441 2.36 25.32 -40.73
CA ASP A 441 2.25 25.71 -39.31
C ASP A 441 2.54 24.52 -38.38
N LYS A 442 2.02 23.35 -38.73
CA LYS A 442 2.25 22.08 -38.00
C LYS A 442 3.73 21.71 -37.97
N SER A 443 4.39 21.77 -39.13
CA SER A 443 5.81 21.48 -39.28
C SER A 443 6.69 22.46 -38.50
N ASP A 444 6.33 23.75 -38.49
CA ASP A 444 7.05 24.77 -37.72
C ASP A 444 6.93 24.55 -36.21
N ILE A 445 5.72 24.24 -35.69
CA ILE A 445 5.52 23.91 -34.27
C ILE A 445 6.36 22.70 -33.88
N GLU A 446 6.29 21.63 -34.67
CA GLU A 446 7.06 20.41 -34.44
C GLU A 446 8.56 20.69 -34.38
N ARG A 447 9.10 21.37 -35.40
CA ARG A 447 10.52 21.71 -35.50
C ARG A 447 10.98 22.57 -34.33
N ILE A 448 10.20 23.59 -33.96
CA ILE A 448 10.56 24.50 -32.87
C ILE A 448 10.56 23.76 -31.53
N ILE A 449 9.52 23.01 -31.21
CA ILE A 449 9.44 22.28 -29.93
C ILE A 449 10.55 21.23 -29.85
N CYS A 450 10.74 20.41 -30.89
CA CYS A 450 11.78 19.39 -30.87
C CYS A 450 13.17 20.02 -30.68
N HIS A 451 13.47 21.11 -31.38
CA HIS A 451 14.76 21.81 -31.23
C HIS A 451 14.94 22.44 -29.84
N GLN A 452 13.93 23.15 -29.34
CA GLN A 452 14.01 23.87 -28.06
C GLN A 452 13.98 22.94 -26.85
N SER A 453 13.34 21.78 -26.97
CA SER A 453 13.24 20.81 -25.88
C SER A 453 14.58 20.24 -25.45
N GLN A 454 15.60 20.26 -26.32
CA GLN A 454 16.87 19.54 -26.11
C GLN A 454 16.63 18.09 -25.62
N ASP A 455 15.63 17.47 -26.25
CA ASP A 455 15.13 16.13 -25.98
C ASP A 455 14.58 15.89 -24.54
N SER A 456 14.18 16.98 -23.86
CA SER A 456 13.40 16.94 -22.63
C SER A 456 11.91 16.82 -22.93
N PHE A 457 11.34 15.66 -22.62
CA PHE A 457 9.91 15.41 -22.78
C PHE A 457 9.06 16.35 -21.91
N LEU A 458 9.49 16.62 -20.68
CA LEU A 458 8.82 17.56 -19.78
C LEU A 458 8.74 18.95 -20.41
N TYR A 459 9.83 19.43 -21.01
CA TYR A 459 9.81 20.72 -21.69
C TYR A 459 8.83 20.69 -22.87
N ALA A 460 8.87 19.65 -23.70
CA ALA A 460 7.98 19.54 -24.85
C ALA A 460 6.49 19.53 -24.44
N HIS A 461 6.17 18.85 -23.33
CA HIS A 461 4.84 18.87 -22.73
C HIS A 461 4.43 20.28 -22.27
N LEU A 462 5.27 20.97 -21.50
CA LEU A 462 4.96 22.33 -21.04
C LEU A 462 4.85 23.32 -22.21
N ALA A 463 5.70 23.18 -23.23
CA ALA A 463 5.68 24.01 -24.42
C ALA A 463 4.37 23.83 -25.21
N ILE A 464 3.93 22.60 -25.46
CA ILE A 464 2.70 22.37 -26.22
C ILE A 464 1.47 22.84 -25.45
N GLU A 465 1.42 22.61 -24.13
CA GLU A 465 0.32 23.12 -23.28
C GLU A 465 0.29 24.66 -23.27
N PHE A 466 1.44 25.33 -23.25
CA PHE A 466 1.51 26.79 -23.38
C PHE A 466 1.00 27.29 -24.75
N LEU A 467 1.36 26.60 -25.84
CA LEU A 467 0.90 26.98 -27.18
C LEU A 467 -0.61 26.71 -27.38
N LEU A 468 -1.16 25.68 -26.73
CA LEU A 468 -2.59 25.38 -26.78
C LEU A 468 -3.45 26.43 -26.07
N GLN A 469 -2.88 27.25 -25.20
CA GLN A 469 -3.57 28.36 -24.52
C GLN A 469 -3.82 29.58 -25.41
N GLN A 470 -3.34 29.61 -26.66
CA GLN A 470 -3.49 30.79 -27.52
C GLN A 470 -4.90 30.88 -28.11
N ASP A 471 -5.51 32.06 -28.02
CA ASP A 471 -6.88 32.29 -28.48
C ASP A 471 -7.02 32.31 -30.01
N THR A 472 -5.98 32.79 -30.72
CA THR A 472 -6.01 32.90 -32.19
C THR A 472 -4.77 32.31 -32.86
N LYS A 473 -4.94 31.89 -34.12
CA LYS A 473 -3.85 31.48 -34.99
C LYS A 473 -2.80 32.58 -35.17
N GLY A 474 -3.22 33.85 -35.20
CA GLY A 474 -2.32 34.99 -35.37
C GLY A 474 -1.37 35.14 -34.18
N ASP A 475 -1.89 34.98 -32.97
CA ASP A 475 -1.11 35.05 -31.73
C ASP A 475 -0.10 33.91 -31.66
N LEU A 476 -0.55 32.69 -31.96
CA LEU A 476 0.31 31.51 -32.05
C LEU A 476 1.47 31.72 -33.04
N LEU A 477 1.18 32.15 -34.27
CA LEU A 477 2.22 32.36 -35.29
C LEU A 477 3.17 33.49 -34.93
N THR A 478 2.69 34.52 -34.22
CA THR A 478 3.53 35.61 -33.72
C THR A 478 4.51 35.10 -32.67
N LEU A 479 4.05 34.26 -31.73
CA LEU A 479 4.90 33.62 -30.72
C LEU A 479 5.99 32.75 -31.36
N LEU A 480 5.63 31.94 -32.37
CA LEU A 480 6.57 31.06 -33.07
C LEU A 480 7.62 31.86 -33.86
N ARG A 481 7.22 32.92 -34.57
CA ARG A 481 8.12 33.78 -35.37
C ARG A 481 9.11 34.56 -34.51
N GLN A 482 8.69 34.99 -33.32
CA GLN A 482 9.55 35.74 -32.41
C GLN A 482 10.52 34.84 -31.62
N GLY A 483 10.45 33.51 -31.78
CA GLY A 483 11.31 32.57 -31.06
C GLY A 483 11.11 32.65 -29.54
N ILE A 484 9.90 32.95 -29.08
CA ILE A 484 9.61 33.28 -27.67
C ILE A 484 9.74 32.07 -26.73
N LEU A 485 9.63 30.84 -27.26
CA LEU A 485 9.78 29.64 -26.45
C LEU A 485 11.20 29.59 -25.87
N PRO A 486 11.34 29.70 -24.53
CA PRO A 486 12.64 29.87 -23.93
C PRO A 486 13.41 28.55 -23.90
N THR A 487 14.73 28.56 -24.09
CA THR A 487 15.53 27.31 -24.15
C THR A 487 15.62 26.56 -22.82
N LYS A 488 15.50 27.27 -21.69
CA LYS A 488 15.64 26.69 -20.35
C LYS A 488 14.28 26.35 -19.75
N LEU A 489 14.21 25.21 -19.07
CA LEU A 489 13.00 24.77 -18.35
C LEU A 489 12.52 25.78 -17.30
N ARG A 490 13.44 26.45 -16.58
CA ARG A 490 13.11 27.52 -15.63
C ARG A 490 12.25 28.59 -16.28
N ASP A 491 12.77 29.15 -17.36
CA ASP A 491 12.16 30.25 -18.09
C ASP A 491 10.80 29.84 -18.68
N MET A 492 10.61 28.56 -19.01
CA MET A 492 9.30 28.02 -19.42
C MET A 492 8.28 28.09 -18.28
N TYR A 493 8.64 27.73 -17.04
CA TYR A 493 7.76 27.92 -15.89
C TYR A 493 7.44 29.39 -15.63
N GLU A 494 8.42 30.28 -15.82
CA GLU A 494 8.18 31.73 -15.69
C GLU A 494 7.16 32.22 -16.73
N ARG A 495 7.22 31.72 -17.97
CA ARG A 495 6.25 32.03 -19.03
C ARG A 495 4.85 31.50 -18.73
N LEU A 496 4.74 30.28 -18.22
CA LEU A 496 3.45 29.71 -17.81
C LEU A 496 2.83 30.55 -16.69
N LEU A 497 3.61 30.95 -15.69
CA LEU A 497 3.15 31.84 -14.63
C LEU A 497 2.73 33.22 -15.14
N ASP A 498 3.48 33.79 -16.08
CA ASP A 498 3.11 35.06 -16.73
C ASP A 498 1.79 34.92 -17.50
N SER A 499 1.57 33.79 -18.18
CA SER A 499 0.31 33.48 -18.86
C SER A 499 -0.87 33.45 -17.88
N VAL A 500 -0.73 32.70 -16.78
CA VAL A 500 -1.74 32.64 -15.70
C VAL A 500 -2.00 34.03 -15.14
N LYS A 501 -0.95 34.80 -14.84
CA LYS A 501 -1.06 36.18 -14.36
C LYS A 501 -1.84 37.06 -15.34
N ASN A 502 -1.47 37.06 -16.62
CA ASN A 502 -2.10 37.91 -17.62
C ASN A 502 -3.59 37.57 -17.79
N ASN A 503 -3.91 36.27 -17.82
CA ASN A 503 -5.28 35.78 -17.93
C ASN A 503 -6.15 36.19 -16.73
N LEU A 504 -5.58 36.14 -15.52
CA LEU A 504 -6.26 36.58 -14.31
C LEU A 504 -6.44 38.10 -14.26
N VAL A 505 -5.37 38.85 -14.55
CA VAL A 505 -5.37 40.33 -14.49
C VAL A 505 -6.30 40.94 -15.54
N ALA A 506 -6.51 40.28 -16.68
CA ALA A 506 -7.44 40.73 -17.71
C ALA A 506 -8.92 40.71 -17.27
N GLN A 507 -9.26 40.01 -16.18
CA GLN A 507 -10.62 39.90 -15.68
C GLN A 507 -10.93 41.01 -14.64
N PRO A 508 -12.22 41.36 -14.42
CA PRO A 508 -12.61 42.29 -13.36
C PRO A 508 -12.13 41.80 -11.98
N GLY A 509 -11.43 42.66 -11.23
CA GLY A 509 -10.81 42.28 -9.95
C GLY A 509 -9.55 41.41 -10.08
N GLY A 510 -9.00 41.31 -11.29
CA GLY A 510 -7.90 40.39 -11.63
C GLY A 510 -6.62 40.54 -10.81
N SER A 511 -6.29 41.75 -10.36
CA SER A 511 -5.12 41.99 -9.48
C SER A 511 -5.25 41.22 -8.16
N ALA A 512 -6.42 41.26 -7.51
CA ALA A 512 -6.66 40.53 -6.27
C ALA A 512 -6.65 39.01 -6.48
N ARG A 513 -7.15 38.53 -7.64
CA ARG A 513 -7.09 37.11 -8.01
C ARG A 513 -5.66 36.63 -8.23
N TRP A 514 -4.81 37.46 -8.83
CA TRP A 514 -3.40 37.16 -8.99
C TRP A 514 -2.67 37.08 -7.65
N GLU A 515 -2.94 38.02 -6.72
CA GLU A 515 -2.39 37.94 -5.36
C GLU A 515 -2.80 36.65 -4.64
N ARG A 516 -4.07 36.23 -4.74
CA ARG A 516 -4.53 34.93 -4.22
C ARG A 516 -3.77 33.76 -4.86
N SER A 517 -3.54 33.81 -6.17
CA SER A 517 -2.85 32.74 -6.90
C SER A 517 -1.39 32.60 -6.46
N LYS A 518 -0.68 33.72 -6.24
CA LYS A 518 0.68 33.71 -5.69
C LYS A 518 0.74 33.06 -4.31
N LEU A 519 -0.22 33.36 -3.43
CA LEU A 519 -0.31 32.75 -2.11
C LEU A 519 -0.51 31.24 -2.22
N LEU A 520 -1.45 30.80 -3.05
CA LEU A 520 -1.73 29.37 -3.27
C LEU A 520 -0.49 28.63 -3.81
N PHE A 521 0.16 29.15 -4.85
CA PHE A 521 1.40 28.57 -5.37
C PHE A 521 2.49 28.53 -4.29
N GLY A 522 2.65 29.62 -3.53
CA GLY A 522 3.58 29.67 -2.41
C GLY A 522 3.31 28.57 -1.39
N TRP A 523 2.05 28.39 -0.96
CA TRP A 523 1.69 27.39 0.04
C TRP A 523 1.90 25.96 -0.45
N LEU A 524 1.62 25.66 -1.72
CA LEU A 524 1.89 24.34 -2.30
C LEU A 524 3.37 23.95 -2.26
N ILE A 525 4.26 24.94 -2.20
CA ILE A 525 5.71 24.73 -2.21
C ILE A 525 6.31 24.79 -0.80
N CYS A 526 5.93 25.80 -0.01
CA CYS A 526 6.54 26.08 1.30
C CYS A 526 5.92 25.31 2.46
N ALA A 527 4.73 24.72 2.28
CA ALA A 527 4.09 23.97 3.34
C ALA A 527 4.92 22.73 3.71
N LYS A 528 5.00 22.42 4.99
CA LYS A 528 5.80 21.30 5.55
C LYS A 528 5.20 19.92 5.22
N ARG A 529 3.99 19.93 4.66
CA ARG A 529 3.33 18.84 3.96
C ARG A 529 2.34 19.42 2.94
N PRO A 530 1.92 18.66 1.92
CA PRO A 530 0.83 19.07 1.05
C PRO A 530 -0.41 19.48 1.86
N LEU A 531 -0.90 20.68 1.60
CA LEU A 531 -2.16 21.18 2.15
C LEU A 531 -3.33 20.58 1.38
N ARG A 532 -4.41 20.30 2.10
CA ARG A 532 -5.71 19.96 1.51
C ARG A 532 -6.45 21.23 1.12
N TRP A 533 -7.35 21.14 0.14
CA TRP A 533 -8.12 22.32 -0.29
C TRP A 533 -8.87 22.98 0.88
N HIS A 534 -9.45 22.19 1.80
CA HIS A 534 -10.18 22.72 2.95
C HIS A 534 -9.26 23.46 3.96
N GLU A 535 -7.97 23.08 4.02
CA GLU A 535 -6.95 23.79 4.80
C GLU A 535 -6.60 25.12 4.13
N MET A 536 -6.45 25.12 2.80
CA MET A 536 -6.18 26.35 2.04
C MET A 536 -7.38 27.30 2.07
N GLN A 537 -8.60 26.78 2.00
CA GLN A 537 -9.84 27.53 2.15
C GLN A 537 -9.89 28.21 3.51
N ALA A 538 -9.63 27.47 4.60
CA ALA A 538 -9.62 28.03 5.95
C ALA A 538 -8.65 29.21 6.09
N ILE A 539 -7.47 29.12 5.46
CA ILE A 539 -6.49 30.22 5.48
C ILE A 539 -7.02 31.43 4.71
N LEU A 540 -7.66 31.23 3.56
CA LEU A 540 -8.20 32.33 2.73
C LEU A 540 -9.44 32.99 3.34
N CYS A 541 -10.24 32.24 4.07
CA CYS A 541 -11.44 32.70 4.77
C CYS A 541 -11.16 33.34 6.13
N PHE A 542 -9.90 33.41 6.57
CA PHE A 542 -9.55 33.93 7.87
C PHE A 542 -9.56 35.47 7.91
N ASP A 543 -10.43 36.06 8.71
CA ASP A 543 -10.47 37.50 9.02
C ASP A 543 -9.57 37.80 10.25
N PRO A 544 -8.41 38.46 10.06
CA PRO A 544 -7.49 38.72 11.15
C PRO A 544 -7.93 39.80 12.13
N HIS A 545 -8.87 40.66 11.75
CA HIS A 545 -9.39 41.71 12.63
C HIS A 545 -10.46 41.16 13.56
N LYS A 546 -11.30 40.24 13.06
CA LYS A 546 -12.35 39.59 13.84
C LYS A 546 -11.90 38.31 14.56
N LEU A 547 -10.73 37.78 14.20
CA LEU A 547 -10.28 36.44 14.62
C LEU A 547 -11.37 35.39 14.33
N HIS A 548 -11.84 35.40 13.10
CA HIS A 548 -13.01 34.64 12.64
C HIS A 548 -12.70 33.98 11.29
N ILE A 549 -13.33 32.83 11.02
CA ILE A 549 -13.23 32.16 9.72
C ILE A 549 -14.62 32.16 9.09
N ASP A 550 -14.70 32.74 7.90
CA ASP A 550 -15.93 32.85 7.13
C ASP A 550 -15.87 31.94 5.89
N PHE A 551 -16.26 30.68 6.08
CA PHE A 551 -16.26 29.66 5.03
C PHE A 551 -17.34 29.87 3.96
N GLU A 552 -18.35 30.71 4.19
CA GLU A 552 -19.49 30.89 3.29
C GLU A 552 -19.15 31.76 2.07
N ASN A 553 -18.01 32.49 2.12
CA ASN A 553 -17.57 33.39 1.07
C ASN A 553 -16.38 32.79 0.26
N ASP A 554 -16.49 32.80 -1.08
CA ASP A 554 -15.43 32.44 -2.05
C ASP A 554 -14.85 31.01 -1.92
N MET A 555 -15.67 29.97 -2.17
CA MET A 555 -15.22 28.56 -2.13
C MET A 555 -14.21 28.21 -3.24
N LEU A 556 -12.96 27.87 -2.87
CA LEU A 556 -11.90 27.49 -3.81
C LEU A 556 -12.21 26.24 -4.62
N ARG A 557 -12.98 25.31 -4.06
CA ARG A 557 -13.20 23.98 -4.64
C ARG A 557 -13.75 24.05 -6.07
N GLN A 558 -14.59 25.05 -6.37
CA GLN A 558 -15.25 25.19 -7.68
C GLN A 558 -14.38 25.94 -8.70
N ASP A 559 -13.39 26.71 -8.24
CA ASP A 559 -12.68 27.71 -9.06
C ASP A 559 -11.16 27.55 -9.08
N MET A 560 -10.60 26.53 -8.41
CA MET A 560 -9.16 26.39 -8.22
C MET A 560 -8.33 26.37 -9.52
N GLU A 561 -8.81 25.69 -10.55
CA GLU A 561 -8.17 25.69 -11.89
C GLU A 561 -8.13 27.09 -12.50
N LYS A 562 -9.09 27.96 -12.16
CA LYS A 562 -9.08 29.37 -12.62
C LYS A 562 -7.93 30.16 -12.01
N TYR A 563 -7.54 29.86 -10.77
CA TYR A 563 -6.46 30.57 -10.07
C TYR A 563 -5.07 30.02 -10.41
N LEU A 564 -4.95 28.69 -10.53
CA LEU A 564 -3.65 28.03 -10.68
C LEU A 564 -3.33 27.64 -12.14
N GLY A 565 -4.32 27.72 -13.04
CA GLY A 565 -4.17 27.36 -14.44
C GLY A 565 -3.73 25.92 -14.64
N SER A 566 -3.08 25.64 -15.77
CA SER A 566 -2.58 24.31 -16.08
C SER A 566 -1.37 23.87 -15.25
N ILE A 567 -0.83 24.72 -14.36
CA ILE A 567 0.41 24.46 -13.60
C ILE A 567 0.21 23.43 -12.48
N VAL A 568 -1.04 23.07 -12.17
CA VAL A 568 -1.42 22.11 -11.13
C VAL A 568 -2.31 20.99 -11.64
N HIS A 569 -2.26 19.85 -10.95
CA HIS A 569 -3.23 18.77 -11.00
C HIS A 569 -4.04 18.73 -9.71
N VAL A 570 -5.36 18.64 -9.84
CA VAL A 570 -6.27 18.37 -8.72
C VAL A 570 -6.46 16.86 -8.62
N LEU A 571 -6.07 16.27 -7.50
CA LEU A 571 -6.16 14.83 -7.23
C LEU A 571 -7.38 14.50 -6.37
N ASP A 572 -7.84 13.25 -6.45
CA ASP A 572 -8.88 12.69 -5.58
C ASP A 572 -8.57 12.89 -4.09
N GLY A 573 -9.61 13.17 -3.30
CA GLY A 573 -9.49 13.35 -1.84
C GLY A 573 -8.93 14.72 -1.43
N GLY A 574 -8.90 15.67 -2.36
CA GLY A 574 -8.69 17.08 -2.04
C GLY A 574 -7.25 17.56 -2.01
N TYR A 575 -6.33 16.84 -2.66
CA TYR A 575 -4.94 17.22 -2.79
C TYR A 575 -4.70 17.99 -4.09
N ILE A 576 -3.86 19.01 -4.03
CA ILE A 576 -3.42 19.78 -5.20
C ILE A 576 -1.93 19.54 -5.35
N ARG A 577 -1.50 19.24 -6.57
CA ARG A 577 -0.08 19.03 -6.89
C ARG A 577 0.32 19.96 -8.01
N LEU A 578 1.56 20.40 -8.03
CA LEU A 578 2.16 20.97 -9.24
C LEU A 578 2.32 19.88 -10.31
N ILE A 579 2.30 20.22 -11.60
CA ILE A 579 2.48 19.24 -12.71
C ILE A 579 3.69 18.35 -12.49
N HIS A 580 4.78 18.93 -11.98
CA HIS A 580 6.04 18.21 -11.77
C HIS A 580 6.78 18.74 -10.55
N SER A 581 7.47 17.89 -9.79
CA SER A 581 8.18 18.30 -8.57
C SER A 581 9.27 19.35 -8.84
N THR A 582 9.88 19.35 -10.03
CA THR A 582 10.83 20.42 -10.41
C THR A 582 10.22 21.80 -10.52
N ALA A 583 8.90 21.91 -10.70
CA ALA A 583 8.23 23.20 -10.73
C ALA A 583 8.41 23.95 -9.39
N CYS A 584 8.44 23.24 -8.26
CA CYS A 584 8.58 23.82 -6.92
C CYS A 584 9.76 24.79 -6.83
N ARG A 585 10.94 24.35 -7.29
CA ARG A 585 12.17 25.14 -7.23
C ARG A 585 12.11 26.38 -8.14
N TYR A 586 11.62 26.22 -9.37
CA TYR A 586 11.63 27.31 -10.33
C TYR A 586 10.53 28.35 -10.08
N ILE A 587 9.36 27.91 -9.61
CA ILE A 587 8.23 28.79 -9.30
C ILE A 587 8.58 29.72 -8.13
N ILE A 588 9.29 29.21 -7.12
CA ILE A 588 9.61 29.97 -5.91
C ILE A 588 10.89 30.82 -5.99
N GLU A 589 11.76 30.53 -6.95
CA GLU A 589 12.93 31.35 -7.29
C GLU A 589 12.60 32.41 -8.37
N ASN A 590 11.33 32.56 -8.75
CA ASN A 590 10.87 33.52 -9.77
C ASN A 590 10.63 34.92 -9.16
N ARG A 591 10.57 35.95 -10.01
CA ARG A 591 10.28 37.34 -9.65
C ARG A 591 8.92 37.57 -8.97
N HIS A 592 8.00 36.60 -9.05
CA HIS A 592 6.63 36.77 -8.57
C HIS A 592 6.40 36.22 -7.16
N ILE A 593 7.13 35.16 -6.75
CA ILE A 593 6.89 34.45 -5.49
C ILE A 593 8.23 34.33 -4.77
N SER A 594 8.27 34.74 -3.49
CA SER A 594 9.47 34.67 -2.65
C SER A 594 9.30 33.60 -1.57
N GLU A 595 10.21 32.63 -1.51
CA GLU A 595 10.19 31.56 -0.50
C GLU A 595 10.13 32.13 0.92
N LYS A 596 11.00 33.08 1.23
CA LYS A 596 11.09 33.70 2.56
C LYS A 596 9.83 34.48 2.92
N GLN A 597 9.23 35.16 1.95
CA GLN A 597 7.96 35.86 2.13
C GLN A 597 6.84 34.87 2.48
N VAL A 598 6.74 33.78 1.72
CA VAL A 598 5.73 32.75 1.95
C VAL A 598 5.94 32.03 3.28
N GLN A 599 7.18 31.73 3.68
CA GLN A 599 7.49 31.17 4.99
C GLN A 599 7.05 32.10 6.13
N CYS A 600 7.29 33.41 5.99
CA CYS A 600 6.80 34.41 6.94
C CYS A 600 5.27 34.41 7.00
N GLN A 601 4.58 34.41 5.86
CA GLN A 601 3.12 34.38 5.77
C GLN A 601 2.53 33.10 6.39
N LEU A 602 3.05 31.92 6.09
CA LEU A 602 2.60 30.66 6.70
C LEU A 602 2.82 30.64 8.22
N THR A 603 3.94 31.19 8.68
CA THR A 603 4.18 31.37 10.12
C THR A 603 3.13 32.28 10.74
N THR A 604 2.86 33.43 10.12
CA THR A 604 1.82 34.38 10.54
C THR A 604 0.44 33.71 10.59
N MET A 605 0.06 32.93 9.57
CA MET A 605 -1.22 32.21 9.53
C MET A 605 -1.33 31.17 10.64
N CYS A 606 -0.26 30.39 10.89
CA CYS A 606 -0.24 29.44 12.00
C CYS A 606 -0.44 30.15 13.35
N LEU A 607 0.30 31.24 13.61
CA LEU A 607 0.18 31.98 14.86
C LEU A 607 -1.22 32.59 15.03
N ARG A 608 -1.78 33.22 13.98
CA ARG A 608 -3.13 33.81 14.01
C ARG A 608 -4.21 32.75 14.25
N TYR A 609 -4.11 31.62 13.56
CA TYR A 609 -5.08 30.54 13.71
C TYR A 609 -5.06 29.93 15.12
N LEU A 610 -3.86 29.77 15.70
CA LEU A 610 -3.69 29.29 17.06
C LEU A 610 -4.12 30.30 18.14
N THR A 611 -4.42 31.54 17.76
CA THR A 611 -5.03 32.57 18.64
C THR A 611 -6.54 32.69 18.49
N LEU A 612 -7.20 31.79 17.76
CA LEU A 612 -8.66 31.76 17.69
C LEU A 612 -9.27 31.52 19.09
N PRO A 613 -10.49 32.04 19.35
CA PRO A 613 -11.17 31.85 20.64
C PRO A 613 -11.29 30.39 21.09
N CYS A 614 -11.30 29.43 20.16
CA CYS A 614 -11.36 27.99 20.46
C CYS A 614 -10.09 27.44 21.14
N PHE A 615 -8.97 28.16 21.08
CA PHE A 615 -7.68 27.83 21.71
C PHE A 615 -7.33 28.70 22.91
N ILE A 616 -8.15 29.69 23.24
CA ILE A 616 -7.95 30.60 24.36
C ILE A 616 -8.89 30.20 25.51
N ARG A 617 -8.41 30.34 26.75
CA ARG A 617 -9.12 29.87 27.96
C ARG A 617 -10.03 30.95 28.54
N ASP A 618 -9.63 32.21 28.42
CA ASP A 618 -10.34 33.37 28.97
C ASP A 618 -11.48 33.85 28.06
N THR A 619 -11.70 33.18 26.93
CA THR A 619 -12.85 33.38 26.06
C THR A 619 -14.03 32.57 26.57
N ASN A 620 -15.23 33.17 26.63
CA ASN A 620 -16.50 32.48 26.92
C ASN A 620 -16.92 31.52 25.78
N TYR A 621 -15.99 30.71 25.28
CA TYR A 621 -16.16 29.82 24.14
C TYR A 621 -16.92 28.56 24.59
N ARG A 622 -18.25 28.67 24.60
CA ARG A 622 -19.17 27.66 25.12
C ARG A 622 -19.24 26.44 24.20
N ALA A 623 -19.62 25.30 24.75
CA ALA A 623 -19.82 24.05 23.99
C ALA A 623 -20.79 24.23 22.80
N HIS A 624 -21.85 25.02 22.96
CA HIS A 624 -22.77 25.35 21.86
C HIS A 624 -22.06 26.08 20.71
N GLN A 625 -21.27 27.12 21.02
CA GLN A 625 -20.52 27.85 19.99
C GLN A 625 -19.53 26.91 19.28
N ARG A 626 -18.80 26.08 20.04
CA ARG A 626 -17.87 25.10 19.48
C ARG A 626 -18.55 24.11 18.53
N SER A 627 -19.77 23.68 18.87
CA SER A 627 -20.58 22.79 18.01
C SER A 627 -21.01 23.47 16.71
N GLU A 628 -21.40 24.75 16.75
CA GLU A 628 -21.78 25.48 15.54
C GLU A 628 -20.57 25.76 14.65
N ASP A 629 -19.46 26.23 15.25
CA ASP A 629 -18.21 26.47 14.55
C ASP A 629 -17.66 25.17 13.91
N ALA A 630 -17.82 24.03 14.60
CA ALA A 630 -17.46 22.72 14.05
C ALA A 630 -18.21 22.43 12.75
N LYS A 631 -19.51 22.76 12.66
CA LYS A 631 -20.29 22.56 11.44
C LYS A 631 -19.79 23.48 10.32
N LEU A 632 -19.37 24.71 10.64
CA LEU A 632 -18.95 25.74 9.67
C LEU A 632 -17.47 25.67 9.27
N GLY A 633 -16.80 24.53 9.41
CA GLY A 633 -15.41 24.38 8.97
C GLY A 633 -14.36 25.13 9.80
N TRP A 634 -14.69 25.71 10.96
CA TRP A 634 -13.75 26.56 11.70
C TRP A 634 -12.46 25.87 12.11
N PHE A 635 -12.43 24.54 12.19
CA PHE A 635 -11.27 23.79 12.67
C PHE A 635 -10.42 23.19 11.55
N SER A 636 -10.70 23.52 10.28
CA SER A 636 -10.13 22.81 9.13
C SER A 636 -8.62 22.94 8.95
N PHE A 637 -7.99 23.99 9.49
CA PHE A 637 -6.53 24.20 9.45
C PHE A 637 -5.81 23.84 10.76
N GLN A 638 -6.55 23.42 11.81
CA GLN A 638 -5.96 23.20 13.13
C GLN A 638 -4.87 22.13 13.14
N ASP A 639 -5.05 21.05 12.38
CA ASP A 639 -4.12 19.92 12.37
C ASP A 639 -2.78 20.33 11.75
N TYR A 640 -2.81 21.15 10.69
CA TYR A 640 -1.60 21.70 10.10
C TYR A 640 -0.91 22.68 11.06
N ALA A 641 -1.67 23.66 11.57
CA ALA A 641 -1.13 24.69 12.45
C ALA A 641 -0.50 24.07 13.71
N CYS A 642 -1.21 23.16 14.39
CA CYS A 642 -0.73 22.50 15.61
C CYS A 642 0.53 21.65 15.37
N ALA A 643 0.65 21.00 14.21
CA ALA A 643 1.80 20.15 13.91
C ALA A 643 3.04 20.93 13.43
N HIS A 644 2.86 22.09 12.81
CA HIS A 644 3.92 22.74 12.03
C HIS A 644 4.28 24.17 12.44
N TRP A 645 3.53 24.83 13.33
CA TRP A 645 3.83 26.20 13.75
C TRP A 645 5.27 26.36 14.30
N LEU A 646 5.73 25.42 15.15
CA LEU A 646 7.09 25.40 15.69
C LEU A 646 8.15 25.37 14.58
N HIS A 647 7.94 24.55 13.54
CA HIS A 647 8.91 24.37 12.46
C HIS A 647 8.93 25.56 11.50
N HIS A 648 7.78 26.17 11.22
CA HIS A 648 7.71 27.41 10.45
C HIS A 648 8.40 28.57 11.19
N THR A 649 8.14 28.73 12.49
CA THR A 649 8.82 29.77 13.29
C THR A 649 10.34 29.54 13.36
N ASP A 650 10.79 28.29 13.49
CA ASP A 650 12.22 27.95 13.45
C ASP A 650 12.86 28.29 12.10
N THR A 651 12.19 27.95 10.99
CA THR A 651 12.64 28.30 9.63
C THR A 651 12.74 29.82 9.46
N LEU A 652 11.72 30.56 9.91
CA LEU A 652 11.67 32.03 9.83
C LEU A 652 12.86 32.68 10.56
N ILE A 653 13.14 32.25 11.79
CA ILE A 653 14.24 32.82 12.61
C ILE A 653 15.61 32.51 11.99
N ARG A 654 15.79 31.29 11.47
CA ARG A 654 17.08 30.86 10.92
C ARG A 654 17.38 31.48 9.56
N GLU A 655 16.38 31.56 8.69
CA GLU A 655 16.58 31.74 7.24
C GLU A 655 15.91 33.00 6.67
N CYS A 656 14.98 33.64 7.38
CA CYS A 656 14.13 34.71 6.84
C CYS A 656 14.31 36.08 7.53
N SER A 657 15.43 36.32 8.21
CA SER A 657 15.68 37.58 8.94
C SER A 657 15.62 38.82 8.05
N GLU A 658 15.97 38.70 6.78
CA GLU A 658 15.96 39.81 5.80
C GLU A 658 14.57 40.38 5.49
N ILE A 659 13.50 39.62 5.74
CA ILE A 659 12.12 40.08 5.60
C ILE A 659 11.85 41.30 6.50
N PHE A 660 12.54 41.37 7.64
CA PHE A 660 12.32 42.42 8.64
C PHE A 660 13.23 43.63 8.49
N THR A 661 14.19 43.58 7.56
CA THR A 661 15.15 44.66 7.30
C THR A 661 14.94 45.34 5.95
N THR A 662 14.11 44.76 5.08
CA THR A 662 13.93 45.21 3.68
C THR A 662 12.60 45.93 3.52
N GLU A 663 12.61 47.15 2.98
CA GLU A 663 11.40 47.97 2.76
C GLU A 663 10.33 47.25 1.92
N ALA A 664 10.74 46.44 0.94
CA ALA A 664 9.85 45.70 0.06
C ALA A 664 8.90 44.71 0.78
N PHE A 665 9.21 44.34 2.04
CA PHE A 665 8.42 43.38 2.82
C PHE A 665 7.78 44.01 4.06
N GLN A 666 7.71 45.34 4.15
CA GLN A 666 7.23 46.05 5.33
C GLN A 666 5.84 45.58 5.79
N ASP A 667 4.88 45.40 4.87
CA ASP A 667 3.53 44.93 5.20
C ASP A 667 3.55 43.50 5.77
N VAL A 668 4.33 42.61 5.16
CA VAL A 668 4.47 41.21 5.59
C VAL A 668 5.12 41.12 6.97
N ALA A 669 6.14 41.95 7.22
CA ALA A 669 6.81 42.06 8.51
C ALA A 669 5.88 42.62 9.60
N ALA A 670 5.10 43.66 9.28
CA ALA A 670 4.11 44.25 10.19
C ALA A 670 2.99 43.25 10.54
N ASP A 671 2.50 42.50 9.56
CA ASP A 671 1.49 41.46 9.75
C ASP A 671 1.98 40.35 10.69
N PHE A 672 3.22 39.91 10.51
CA PHE A 672 3.86 38.95 11.39
C PHE A 672 4.05 39.51 12.81
N ALA A 673 4.57 40.74 12.94
CA ALA A 673 4.77 41.36 14.24
C ALA A 673 3.45 41.47 15.02
N SER A 674 2.36 41.84 14.34
CA SER A 674 1.01 41.83 14.91
C SER A 674 0.60 40.42 15.37
N ALA A 675 0.73 39.40 14.50
CA ALA A 675 0.37 38.03 14.84
C ALA A 675 1.17 37.48 16.03
N LEU A 676 2.48 37.71 16.05
CA LEU A 676 3.36 37.33 17.14
C LEU A 676 2.95 37.99 18.46
N LYS A 677 2.64 39.29 18.44
CA LYS A 677 2.18 40.02 19.63
C LYS A 677 0.90 39.41 20.19
N HIS A 678 -0.08 39.13 19.33
CA HIS A 678 -1.34 38.49 19.76
C HIS A 678 -1.09 37.08 20.33
N PHE A 679 -0.27 36.27 19.67
CA PHE A 679 0.06 34.92 20.12
C PHE A 679 0.77 34.92 21.48
N VAL A 680 1.80 35.74 21.62
CA VAL A 680 2.53 35.87 22.89
C VAL A 680 1.59 36.34 23.99
N ASN A 681 0.71 37.32 23.73
CA ASN A 681 -0.24 37.80 24.73
C ASN A 681 -1.26 36.72 25.14
N ALA A 682 -1.81 35.99 24.17
CA ALA A 682 -2.82 34.95 24.41
C ALA A 682 -2.26 33.76 25.21
N HIS A 683 -0.99 33.40 24.98
CA HIS A 683 -0.40 32.17 25.53
C HIS A 683 0.77 32.41 26.49
N ARG A 684 1.06 33.65 26.89
CA ARG A 684 2.22 34.01 27.73
C ARG A 684 2.41 33.11 28.94
N ALA A 685 1.31 32.76 29.63
CA ALA A 685 1.33 31.93 30.83
C ALA A 685 1.80 30.47 30.59
N TYR A 686 1.82 30.02 29.34
CA TYR A 686 2.17 28.66 28.93
C TYR A 686 3.49 28.59 28.15
N LEU A 687 4.13 29.73 27.88
CA LEU A 687 5.43 29.79 27.21
C LEU A 687 6.58 29.68 28.22
N THR A 688 7.68 29.06 27.79
CA THR A 688 8.86 28.86 28.63
C THR A 688 9.62 30.17 28.77
N THR A 689 9.63 30.75 29.97
CA THR A 689 10.34 32.00 30.27
C THR A 689 11.77 31.78 30.73
N THR A 690 12.10 30.60 31.27
CA THR A 690 13.46 30.25 31.68
C THR A 690 14.33 29.98 30.45
N LYS A 691 15.44 30.71 30.32
CA LYS A 691 16.38 30.54 29.21
C LYS A 691 16.98 29.14 29.22
N HIS A 692 16.93 28.45 28.08
CA HIS A 692 17.56 27.14 27.93
C HIS A 692 19.08 27.25 27.93
N ALA A 693 19.78 26.41 28.71
CA ALA A 693 21.22 26.51 28.95
C ALA A 693 22.10 26.41 27.69
N LYS A 694 21.60 25.75 26.63
CA LYS A 694 22.29 25.56 25.34
C LYS A 694 21.69 26.37 24.18
N LEU A 695 20.80 27.33 24.47
CA LEU A 695 20.18 28.14 23.43
C LEU A 695 21.26 28.90 22.64
N VAL A 696 21.31 28.69 21.33
CA VAL A 696 22.22 29.42 20.42
C VAL A 696 21.51 30.70 20.00
N GLU A 697 22.10 31.86 20.33
CA GLU A 697 21.48 33.18 20.10
C GLU A 697 21.84 33.81 18.74
N ASN A 698 22.86 33.30 18.04
CA ASN A 698 23.37 33.87 16.79
C ASN A 698 22.28 34.11 15.71
N HIS A 699 21.22 33.29 15.69
CA HIS A 699 20.10 33.46 14.74
C HIS A 699 19.10 34.53 15.18
N ILE A 700 18.81 34.63 16.48
CA ILE A 700 17.81 35.57 17.02
C ILE A 700 18.40 36.99 17.21
N GLU A 701 19.71 37.09 17.41
CA GLU A 701 20.43 38.38 17.51
C GLU A 701 20.23 39.28 16.28
N LYS A 702 19.96 38.69 15.11
CA LYS A 702 19.66 39.44 13.87
C LYS A 702 18.42 40.33 13.97
N PHE A 703 17.57 40.09 14.95
CA PHE A 703 16.32 40.80 15.16
C PHE A 703 16.44 41.89 16.25
N ILE A 704 17.62 42.07 16.86
CA ILE A 704 17.87 43.10 17.88
C ILE A 704 17.52 44.48 17.31
N GLY A 705 16.79 45.28 18.09
CA GLY A 705 16.35 46.62 17.72
C GLY A 705 14.98 46.68 17.03
N LEU A 706 14.39 45.53 16.66
CA LEU A 706 13.01 45.45 16.19
C LEU A 706 12.03 45.35 17.36
N GLU A 707 10.85 45.97 17.24
CA GLU A 707 9.81 45.92 18.29
C GLU A 707 9.36 44.49 18.64
N LEU A 708 9.48 43.57 17.69
CA LEU A 708 9.07 42.17 17.83
C LEU A 708 10.11 41.28 18.54
N TYR A 709 11.32 41.79 18.78
CA TYR A 709 12.46 41.02 19.28
C TYR A 709 12.14 40.26 20.57
N GLU A 710 11.60 40.96 21.58
CA GLU A 710 11.31 40.37 22.90
C GLU A 710 10.31 39.20 22.80
N GLY A 711 9.26 39.38 22.00
CA GLY A 711 8.26 38.34 21.76
C GLY A 711 8.85 37.14 21.00
N LEU A 712 9.68 37.42 19.98
CA LEU A 712 10.28 36.38 19.15
C LEU A 712 11.34 35.60 19.92
N HIS A 713 12.12 36.27 20.77
CA HIS A 713 13.11 35.66 21.63
C HIS A 713 12.46 34.73 22.67
N LEU A 714 11.37 35.18 23.31
CA LEU A 714 10.58 34.33 24.21
C LEU A 714 10.07 33.08 23.49
N LEU A 715 9.51 33.26 22.29
CA LEU A 715 8.97 32.16 21.49
C LEU A 715 10.07 31.19 21.04
N TRP A 716 11.22 31.72 20.61
CA TRP A 716 12.39 30.95 20.22
C TRP A 716 12.93 30.09 21.36
N ASN A 717 13.05 30.67 22.55
CA ASN A 717 13.46 29.95 23.75
C ASN A 717 12.49 28.79 24.06
N HIS A 718 11.18 29.02 23.95
CA HIS A 718 10.18 27.99 24.15
C HIS A 718 10.29 26.88 23.10
N ILE A 719 10.36 27.22 21.80
CA ILE A 719 10.51 26.27 20.69
C ILE A 719 11.76 25.41 20.91
N TYR A 720 12.90 26.05 21.17
CA TYR A 720 14.16 25.35 21.36
C TYR A 720 14.08 24.40 22.57
N THR A 721 13.55 24.86 23.71
CA THR A 721 13.38 24.02 24.91
C THR A 721 12.49 22.81 24.63
N HIS A 722 11.38 23.00 23.93
CA HIS A 722 10.47 21.93 23.55
C HIS A 722 11.15 20.91 22.62
N GLN A 723 11.88 21.38 21.61
CA GLN A 723 12.59 20.53 20.64
C GLN A 723 13.76 19.75 21.25
N GLN A 724 14.40 20.28 22.30
CA GLN A 724 15.43 19.57 23.08
C GLN A 724 14.84 18.59 24.12
N GLY A 725 13.50 18.62 24.32
CA GLY A 725 12.81 17.67 25.18
C GLY A 725 12.90 16.23 24.69
N ASP A 726 12.44 15.31 25.52
CA ASP A 726 12.34 13.91 25.13
C ASP A 726 11.35 13.72 23.95
N TYR A 727 11.36 12.52 23.36
CA TYR A 727 10.48 12.24 22.22
C TYR A 727 9.00 12.40 22.58
N ALA A 728 8.58 12.14 23.81
CA ALA A 728 7.20 12.32 24.24
C ALA A 728 6.79 13.80 24.24
N THR A 729 7.65 14.68 24.75
CA THR A 729 7.48 16.14 24.77
C THR A 729 7.41 16.68 23.36
N ARG A 730 8.36 16.30 22.50
CA ARG A 730 8.38 16.72 21.08
C ARG A 730 7.15 16.30 20.28
N ASN A 731 6.41 15.31 20.78
CA ASN A 731 5.24 14.73 20.13
C ASN A 731 3.91 15.35 20.64
N THR A 732 4.01 16.53 21.24
CA THR A 732 2.89 17.39 21.61
C THR A 732 2.92 18.70 20.81
N VAL A 733 1.92 19.56 20.98
CA VAL A 733 1.85 20.86 20.27
C VAL A 733 2.81 21.88 20.91
N GLY A 734 3.20 21.66 22.17
CA GLY A 734 4.18 22.45 22.92
C GLY A 734 3.56 23.50 23.84
N VAL A 735 2.34 23.96 23.51
CA VAL A 735 1.56 24.87 24.35
C VAL A 735 0.33 24.15 24.88
N LYS A 736 0.33 23.87 26.19
CA LYS A 736 -0.72 23.06 26.86
C LYS A 736 -2.14 23.58 26.66
N GLN A 737 -2.31 24.90 26.56
CA GLN A 737 -3.62 25.50 26.31
C GLN A 737 -4.17 25.17 24.93
N ILE A 738 -3.31 25.23 23.90
CA ILE A 738 -3.65 24.88 22.54
C ILE A 738 -3.99 23.39 22.45
N GLU A 739 -3.25 22.52 23.16
CA GLU A 739 -3.52 21.08 23.22
C GLU A 739 -4.91 20.77 23.78
N ASN A 740 -5.32 21.49 24.83
CA ASN A 740 -6.67 21.35 25.38
C ASN A 740 -7.74 21.81 24.38
N GLY A 741 -7.54 22.97 23.74
CA GLY A 741 -8.47 23.48 22.71
C GLY A 741 -8.61 22.52 21.52
N LEU A 742 -7.49 21.96 21.05
CA LEU A 742 -7.46 20.95 19.98
C LEU A 742 -8.25 19.70 20.38
N LYS A 743 -8.05 19.21 21.62
CA LYS A 743 -8.78 18.05 22.14
C LYS A 743 -10.28 18.31 22.20
N ASP A 744 -10.69 19.49 22.66
CA ASP A 744 -12.10 19.88 22.73
C ASP A 744 -12.71 20.00 21.32
N ASN A 745 -11.98 20.60 20.37
CA ASN A 745 -12.39 20.67 18.96
C ASN A 745 -12.61 19.28 18.36
N ARG A 746 -11.62 18.39 18.51
CA ARG A 746 -11.70 17.01 18.00
C ARG A 746 -12.85 16.23 18.63
N THR A 747 -13.09 16.40 19.92
CA THR A 747 -14.23 15.77 20.60
C THR A 747 -15.56 16.19 19.98
N GLN A 748 -15.71 17.44 19.55
CA GLN A 748 -16.92 17.89 18.84
C GLN A 748 -16.99 17.34 17.41
N LEU A 749 -15.87 17.30 16.68
CA LEU A 749 -15.83 16.76 15.32
C LEU A 749 -16.17 15.26 15.28
N GLU A 750 -15.73 14.50 16.28
CA GLU A 750 -15.96 13.05 16.36
C GLU A 750 -17.43 12.65 16.61
N ILE A 751 -18.30 13.62 16.93
CA ILE A 751 -19.75 13.43 17.07
C ILE A 751 -20.46 13.56 15.71
N LEU A 752 -19.82 14.19 14.73
CA LEU A 752 -20.38 14.45 13.40
C LEU A 752 -20.15 13.27 12.45
N PHE A 753 -20.92 13.22 11.37
CA PHE A 753 -20.73 12.24 10.30
C PHE A 753 -20.16 12.91 9.04
N PRO A 754 -19.18 12.29 8.34
CA PRO A 754 -18.60 12.89 7.13
C PRO A 754 -19.64 13.27 6.05
N ASP A 755 -20.67 12.45 5.85
CA ASP A 755 -21.75 12.65 4.88
C ASP A 755 -22.86 13.58 5.39
N GLN A 756 -22.75 14.10 6.62
CA GLN A 756 -23.71 15.05 7.16
C GLN A 756 -23.64 16.37 6.39
N LYS A 757 -24.79 16.79 5.84
CA LYS A 757 -24.91 18.10 5.17
C LYS A 757 -24.80 19.25 6.15
N VAL A 758 -24.05 20.28 5.77
CA VAL A 758 -23.99 21.56 6.45
C VAL A 758 -24.13 22.68 5.42
N GLY A 759 -25.23 23.43 5.51
CA GLY A 759 -25.60 24.43 4.50
C GLY A 759 -26.41 23.81 3.35
N ASP A 760 -26.46 24.51 2.21
CA ASP A 760 -27.31 24.13 1.08
C ASP A 760 -26.73 22.97 0.25
N GLU A 761 -25.40 22.86 0.11
CA GLU A 761 -24.74 21.84 -0.74
C GLU A 761 -23.54 21.09 -0.10
N ASP A 762 -22.87 21.64 0.91
CA ASP A 762 -21.64 21.07 1.47
C ASP A 762 -21.88 20.01 2.56
N THR A 763 -20.88 19.17 2.80
CA THR A 763 -20.85 18.14 3.85
C THR A 763 -19.68 18.33 4.83
N ILE A 764 -19.72 17.66 5.98
CA ILE A 764 -18.61 17.67 6.95
C ILE A 764 -17.30 17.14 6.34
N GLU A 765 -17.37 16.15 5.45
CA GLU A 765 -16.22 15.65 4.69
C GLU A 765 -15.56 16.75 3.87
N ASP A 766 -16.33 17.72 3.38
CA ASP A 766 -15.78 18.81 2.60
C ASP A 766 -14.91 19.73 3.46
N TYR A 767 -15.26 19.94 4.73
CA TYR A 767 -14.46 20.77 5.62
C TYR A 767 -13.28 20.05 6.28
N TYR A 768 -13.40 18.76 6.59
CA TYR A 768 -12.41 18.05 7.44
C TYR A 768 -11.84 16.76 6.83
N GLY A 769 -12.37 16.33 5.69
CA GLY A 769 -12.14 15.01 5.09
C GLY A 769 -12.91 13.89 5.81
N SER A 770 -12.84 12.68 5.25
CA SER A 770 -13.61 11.50 5.70
C SER A 770 -13.20 10.95 7.07
N ASN A 771 -11.96 11.19 7.48
CA ASN A 771 -11.38 10.59 8.68
C ASN A 771 -11.41 11.56 9.86
N LEU A 772 -12.47 11.54 10.67
CA LEU A 772 -12.61 12.49 11.80
C LEU A 772 -11.81 12.07 13.05
N PHE A 773 -11.51 10.78 13.22
CA PHE A 773 -10.82 10.28 14.42
C PHE A 773 -9.29 10.38 14.28
N LYS A 774 -8.67 11.41 14.86
CA LYS A 774 -7.23 11.69 14.71
C LYS A 774 -6.39 11.18 15.87
N CYS A 775 -5.10 10.92 15.64
CA CYS A 775 -4.14 10.65 16.72
C CYS A 775 -3.72 11.94 17.43
N ASP A 776 -3.49 11.90 18.75
CA ASP A 776 -3.10 13.09 19.54
C ASP A 776 -1.60 13.42 19.46
N ARG A 777 -0.80 12.57 18.82
CA ARG A 777 0.66 12.67 18.75
C ARG A 777 1.08 13.45 17.51
N THR A 778 1.60 14.68 17.64
CA THR A 778 1.89 15.60 16.51
C THR A 778 2.88 15.05 15.48
N LEU A 779 3.85 14.22 15.90
CA LEU A 779 4.81 13.54 15.03
C LEU A 779 4.26 12.23 14.43
N CYS A 780 3.07 11.80 14.85
CA CYS A 780 2.41 10.65 14.27
C CYS A 780 1.71 11.03 12.96
N ARG A 781 1.92 10.24 11.90
CA ARG A 781 1.19 10.38 10.62
C ARG A 781 -0.34 10.47 10.80
N PHE A 782 -0.88 9.70 11.74
CA PHE A 782 -2.32 9.67 11.98
C PHE A 782 -2.85 10.90 12.72
N PHE A 783 -1.98 11.87 13.06
CA PHE A 783 -2.39 13.16 13.60
C PHE A 783 -3.25 13.96 12.62
N TYR A 784 -2.97 13.86 11.31
CA TYR A 784 -3.72 14.54 10.25
C TYR A 784 -4.42 13.53 9.31
N VAL A 785 -3.91 12.31 9.15
CA VAL A 785 -4.60 11.28 8.33
C VAL A 785 -5.89 10.82 9.00
N GLY A 786 -5.83 10.50 10.28
CA GLY A 786 -6.96 9.97 11.04
C GLY A 786 -7.40 8.56 10.68
N TYR A 787 -8.56 8.18 11.23
CA TYR A 787 -9.24 6.91 11.07
C TYR A 787 -10.73 7.14 10.81
N ASN A 788 -11.37 6.13 10.21
CA ASN A 788 -12.83 6.12 9.98
C ASN A 788 -13.62 5.92 11.27
N ASN A 789 -13.02 5.36 12.32
CA ASN A 789 -13.70 5.04 13.57
C ASN A 789 -12.78 5.17 14.80
N GLU A 790 -13.42 5.36 15.95
CA GLU A 790 -12.78 5.53 17.25
C GLU A 790 -11.93 4.34 17.67
N ARG A 791 -12.40 3.12 17.38
CA ARG A 791 -11.74 1.87 17.78
C ARG A 791 -10.35 1.76 17.15
N ASP A 792 -10.23 2.06 15.86
CA ASP A 792 -8.95 2.04 15.14
C ASP A 792 -7.97 3.07 15.70
N ARG A 793 -8.46 4.27 16.02
CA ARG A 793 -7.67 5.30 16.72
C ARG A 793 -7.17 4.81 18.07
N HIS A 794 -8.02 4.16 18.88
CA HIS A 794 -7.63 3.60 20.19
C HIS A 794 -6.63 2.46 20.06
N ASP A 795 -6.85 1.53 19.14
CA ASP A 795 -5.94 0.41 18.85
C ASP A 795 -4.56 0.91 18.43
N HIS A 796 -4.53 1.98 17.64
CA HIS A 796 -3.29 2.69 17.32
C HIS A 796 -2.69 3.41 18.53
N GLY A 797 -3.50 4.13 19.32
CA GLY A 797 -3.07 4.86 20.52
C GLY A 797 -2.32 3.98 21.51
N ARG A 798 -2.81 2.76 21.74
CA ARG A 798 -2.17 1.74 22.59
C ARG A 798 -0.76 1.35 22.14
N ARG A 799 -0.37 1.60 20.88
CA ARG A 799 0.98 1.35 20.37
C ARG A 799 1.96 2.47 20.74
N HIS A 800 1.46 3.67 21.02
CA HIS A 800 2.27 4.77 21.58
C HIS A 800 2.49 4.59 23.08
N GLU A 801 1.55 3.94 23.77
CA GLU A 801 1.69 3.59 25.18
C GLU A 801 2.74 2.49 25.34
N ARG A 802 3.92 2.89 25.79
CA ARG A 802 5.05 2.01 26.11
C ARG A 802 5.30 2.04 27.62
N PRO A 803 4.38 1.49 28.44
CA PRO A 803 4.43 1.63 29.89
C PRO A 803 5.61 0.88 30.52
N PHE A 804 6.23 -0.06 29.79
CA PHE A 804 7.32 -0.88 30.32
C PHE A 804 8.65 -0.26 29.95
N GLN A 805 9.23 0.55 30.84
CA GLN A 805 10.54 1.16 30.65
C GLN A 805 11.68 0.18 30.93
N CYS A 806 12.84 0.42 30.30
CA CYS A 806 14.07 -0.27 30.69
C CYS A 806 14.41 0.14 32.15
N PRO A 807 14.74 -0.80 33.06
CA PRO A 807 15.00 -0.48 34.47
C PRO A 807 16.16 0.51 34.69
N VAL A 808 17.09 0.57 33.75
CA VAL A 808 18.24 1.50 33.75
C VAL A 808 18.15 2.59 32.70
N SER A 809 16.99 2.75 32.05
CA SER A 809 16.72 3.84 31.11
C SER A 809 17.83 4.06 30.06
N CYS A 810 18.26 2.98 29.42
CA CYS A 810 19.40 3.03 28.50
C CYS A 810 19.05 3.68 27.15
N ASN A 811 20.08 4.17 26.46
CA ASN A 811 19.95 4.80 25.15
C ASN A 811 19.48 3.84 24.03
N ALA A 812 19.54 2.53 24.25
CA ALA A 812 19.09 1.52 23.27
C ALA A 812 17.57 1.32 23.28
N ALA A 813 16.86 1.79 24.32
CA ALA A 813 15.39 1.76 24.37
C ALA A 813 14.81 2.97 25.15
N PRO A 814 15.04 4.20 24.67
CA PRO A 814 14.74 5.44 25.41
C PRO A 814 13.23 5.70 25.59
N LEU A 815 12.37 4.97 24.88
CA LEU A 815 10.91 5.13 24.92
C LEU A 815 10.19 3.95 25.58
N GLY A 816 10.92 2.92 26.00
CA GLY A 816 10.35 1.71 26.58
C GLY A 816 9.64 0.80 25.57
N PHE A 817 8.86 -0.12 26.12
CA PHE A 817 8.27 -1.26 25.42
C PHE A 817 6.77 -1.34 25.62
N VAL A 818 6.08 -1.87 24.60
CA VAL A 818 4.63 -2.11 24.61
C VAL A 818 4.27 -3.29 25.53
N SER A 819 5.21 -4.20 25.80
CA SER A 819 5.00 -5.36 26.68
C SER A 819 6.19 -5.64 27.60
N ASN A 820 5.93 -6.21 28.79
CA ASN A 820 6.97 -6.70 29.70
C ASN A 820 7.94 -7.69 29.01
N LYS A 821 7.44 -8.54 28.10
CA LYS A 821 8.28 -9.54 27.41
C LYS A 821 9.33 -8.91 26.51
N ASP A 822 9.02 -7.80 25.84
CA ASP A 822 9.97 -7.11 24.98
C ASP A 822 10.97 -6.30 25.79
N ARG A 823 10.53 -5.72 26.92
CA ARG A 823 11.42 -5.14 27.93
C ARG A 823 12.39 -6.20 28.46
N ASP A 824 11.89 -7.35 28.88
CA ASP A 824 12.71 -8.44 29.44
C ASP A 824 13.68 -8.98 28.39
N ARG A 825 13.26 -9.08 27.12
CA ARG A 825 14.17 -9.44 26.01
C ARG A 825 15.26 -8.40 25.83
N HIS A 826 14.94 -7.12 25.90
CA HIS A 826 15.93 -6.05 25.83
C HIS A 826 16.89 -6.07 27.02
N ILE A 827 16.39 -6.23 28.25
CA ILE A 827 17.22 -6.42 29.45
C ILE A 827 18.17 -7.59 29.23
N ASN A 828 17.69 -8.73 28.76
CA ASN A 828 18.53 -9.91 28.52
C ASN A 828 19.63 -9.72 27.45
N ILE A 829 19.43 -8.79 26.50
CA ILE A 829 20.37 -8.55 25.40
C ILE A 829 21.34 -7.42 25.71
N TYR A 830 20.84 -6.33 26.30
CA TYR A 830 21.58 -5.08 26.46
C TYR A 830 21.95 -4.78 27.92
N HIS A 831 21.31 -5.45 28.89
CA HIS A 831 21.59 -5.36 30.33
C HIS A 831 21.61 -6.75 30.99
N PRO A 832 22.43 -7.69 30.50
CA PRO A 832 22.49 -9.03 31.06
C PRO A 832 22.81 -9.04 32.56
N GLU A 833 23.48 -8.01 33.06
CA GLU A 833 23.77 -7.77 34.48
C GLU A 833 22.53 -7.50 35.36
N LEU A 834 21.42 -7.06 34.75
CA LEU A 834 20.13 -6.84 35.43
C LEU A 834 19.16 -8.00 35.25
N SER A 835 19.54 -9.01 34.46
CA SER A 835 18.72 -10.19 34.23
C SER A 835 18.94 -11.22 35.34
N GLU A 836 17.87 -11.65 36.01
CA GLU A 836 17.89 -12.86 36.84
C GLU A 836 17.95 -14.16 36.01
N GLY A 837 17.92 -14.04 34.67
CA GLY A 837 18.05 -15.15 33.73
C GLY A 837 19.47 -15.26 33.15
N PRO A 838 19.93 -16.47 32.79
CA PRO A 838 21.29 -16.65 32.27
C PRO A 838 21.48 -15.87 30.96
N ALA A 839 22.51 -15.03 30.92
CA ALA A 839 22.93 -14.27 29.73
C ALA A 839 23.05 -15.19 28.51
N ILE A 840 22.27 -14.92 27.46
CA ILE A 840 22.08 -15.86 26.34
C ILE A 840 23.30 -15.95 25.41
N PHE A 841 24.36 -15.16 25.62
CA PHE A 841 25.56 -15.22 24.79
C PHE A 841 26.85 -15.07 25.59
N GLU A 842 27.18 -16.10 26.37
CA GLU A 842 28.58 -16.49 26.50
C GLU A 842 28.78 -17.93 26.05
N THR A 843 29.48 -18.05 24.93
CA THR A 843 30.10 -19.26 24.38
C THR A 843 29.17 -20.42 24.00
N LEU A 844 28.64 -20.36 22.77
CA LEU A 844 28.52 -21.57 21.94
C LEU A 844 29.93 -22.05 21.51
N SER A 845 30.80 -22.29 22.48
CA SER A 845 31.91 -23.22 22.31
C SER A 845 31.31 -24.62 22.35
N ARG A 846 31.59 -25.40 21.30
CA ARG A 846 31.18 -26.80 21.15
C ARG A 846 31.44 -27.57 22.45
N ARG A 847 30.39 -27.88 23.23
CA ARG A 847 30.48 -28.96 24.21
C ARG A 847 30.50 -30.30 23.46
N GLN A 848 31.71 -30.79 23.21
CA GLN A 848 31.98 -32.22 23.13
C GLN A 848 31.51 -32.84 24.45
N VAL A 849 30.38 -33.55 24.41
CA VAL A 849 30.07 -34.57 25.42
C VAL A 849 30.17 -35.91 24.71
N SER A 850 31.30 -36.58 24.93
CA SER A 850 31.56 -37.95 24.56
C SER A 850 30.67 -38.88 25.41
N GLY A 851 29.78 -39.60 24.74
CA GLY A 851 28.88 -40.57 25.39
C GLY A 851 27.53 -40.67 24.69
N GLY A 852 27.52 -40.89 23.38
CA GLY A 852 26.29 -41.11 22.63
C GLY A 852 25.79 -42.55 22.79
N PHE A 853 24.54 -42.73 23.21
CA PHE A 853 23.87 -44.03 23.16
C PHE A 853 23.32 -44.22 21.75
N VAL A 854 23.85 -45.20 21.01
CA VAL A 854 23.51 -45.45 19.60
C VAL A 854 22.42 -46.52 19.49
N CYS A 855 21.39 -46.26 18.71
CA CYS A 855 20.42 -47.28 18.34
C CYS A 855 21.02 -48.22 17.30
N GLN A 856 21.15 -49.50 17.65
CA GLN A 856 21.77 -50.49 16.77
C GLN A 856 20.92 -50.84 15.53
N ILE A 857 19.66 -50.38 15.49
CA ILE A 857 18.72 -50.66 14.39
C ILE A 857 18.77 -49.57 13.31
N CYS A 858 18.99 -48.30 13.69
CA CYS A 858 18.95 -47.17 12.76
C CYS A 858 20.12 -46.20 12.91
N ASN A 859 21.11 -46.55 13.74
CA ASN A 859 22.32 -45.79 14.06
C ASN A 859 22.10 -44.36 14.57
N LYS A 860 20.89 -44.00 15.01
CA LYS A 860 20.61 -42.71 15.64
C LYS A 860 21.23 -42.65 17.03
N THR A 861 21.94 -41.57 17.30
CA THR A 861 22.56 -41.26 18.59
C THR A 861 21.63 -40.48 19.49
N PHE A 862 21.59 -40.86 20.77
CA PHE A 862 20.81 -40.21 21.80
C PHE A 862 21.70 -39.82 22.96
N THR A 863 21.45 -38.63 23.51
CA THR A 863 22.23 -38.08 24.63
C THR A 863 21.93 -38.74 25.98
N ARG A 864 20.89 -39.57 26.07
CA ARG A 864 20.49 -40.30 27.29
C ARG A 864 19.94 -41.68 26.92
N ASN A 865 20.35 -42.71 27.66
CA ASN A 865 19.90 -44.10 27.46
C ASN A 865 18.36 -44.23 27.47
N ILE A 866 17.66 -43.48 28.33
CA ILE A 866 16.19 -43.53 28.39
C ILE A 866 15.50 -43.06 27.09
N LYS A 867 16.15 -42.16 26.34
CA LYS A 867 15.67 -41.70 25.03
C LYS A 867 15.97 -42.74 23.96
N LEU A 868 17.11 -43.41 24.05
CA LEU A 868 17.44 -44.56 23.20
C LEU A 868 16.44 -45.70 23.42
N LYS A 869 16.23 -46.19 24.65
CA LYS A 869 15.29 -47.28 24.95
C LYS A 869 13.86 -46.95 24.50
N SER A 870 13.42 -45.71 24.70
CA SER A 870 12.12 -45.27 24.21
C SER A 870 12.04 -45.22 22.67
N HIS A 871 13.14 -44.91 22.01
CA HIS A 871 13.24 -44.96 20.56
C HIS A 871 13.27 -46.41 20.06
N GLU A 872 13.97 -47.32 20.73
CA GLU A 872 14.00 -48.74 20.37
C GLU A 872 12.64 -49.41 20.46
N ARG A 873 11.81 -49.04 21.43
CA ARG A 873 10.40 -49.48 21.51
C ARG A 873 9.59 -49.14 20.25
N SER A 874 9.98 -48.11 19.50
CA SER A 874 9.31 -47.76 18.25
C SER A 874 9.65 -48.70 17.09
N HIS A 875 10.80 -49.38 17.13
CA HIS A 875 11.17 -50.39 16.12
C HIS A 875 10.39 -51.68 16.30
N PHE A 876 10.17 -52.10 17.54
CA PHE A 876 9.46 -53.34 17.87
C PHE A 876 7.96 -53.16 18.10
N GLY A 877 7.45 -51.93 17.98
CA GLY A 877 6.03 -51.63 18.21
C GLY A 877 5.58 -51.79 19.65
N ASP A 878 6.50 -51.89 20.61
CA ASP A 878 6.22 -52.14 22.02
C ASP A 878 5.59 -50.90 22.69
N ARG A 879 4.37 -51.06 23.20
CA ARG A 879 3.52 -49.97 23.74
C ARG A 879 2.94 -50.36 25.10
N PRO A 880 3.76 -50.34 26.17
CA PRO A 880 3.36 -50.86 27.48
C PRO A 880 2.40 -49.94 28.24
N PHE A 881 2.14 -48.72 27.77
CA PHE A 881 1.30 -47.75 28.47
C PHE A 881 -0.06 -47.60 27.77
N ALA A 882 -1.06 -48.32 28.23
CA ALA A 882 -2.44 -48.22 27.73
C ALA A 882 -3.24 -47.17 28.51
N CYS A 883 -3.98 -46.34 27.79
CA CYS A 883 -4.94 -45.43 28.38
C CYS A 883 -6.12 -46.23 28.96
N THR A 884 -6.43 -45.98 30.23
CA THR A 884 -7.51 -46.68 30.94
C THR A 884 -8.90 -46.36 30.40
N THR A 885 -9.10 -45.18 29.80
CA THR A 885 -10.41 -44.75 29.27
C THR A 885 -10.74 -45.32 27.88
N CYS A 886 -9.76 -45.48 26.99
CA CYS A 886 -10.01 -45.88 25.59
C CYS A 886 -9.16 -47.05 25.09
N GLY A 887 -8.35 -47.66 25.96
CA GLY A 887 -7.49 -48.80 25.63
C GLY A 887 -6.31 -48.49 24.69
N LYS A 888 -6.15 -47.24 24.24
CA LYS A 888 -5.09 -46.88 23.30
C LYS A 888 -3.71 -46.95 23.95
N ALA A 889 -2.81 -47.72 23.36
CA ALA A 889 -1.47 -47.97 23.88
C ALA A 889 -0.40 -47.03 23.31
N PHE A 890 0.56 -46.63 24.15
CA PHE A 890 1.64 -45.69 23.87
C PHE A 890 3.00 -46.26 24.30
N ALA A 891 4.05 -45.90 23.54
CA ALA A 891 5.43 -46.30 23.84
C ALA A 891 6.05 -45.51 25.02
N ARG A 892 5.45 -44.38 25.41
CA ARG A 892 5.90 -43.50 26.50
C ARG A 892 4.75 -43.13 27.43
N ILE A 893 5.01 -43.17 28.73
CA ILE A 893 4.04 -42.81 29.78
C ILE A 893 3.56 -41.35 29.69
N ASN A 894 4.44 -40.42 29.31
CA ASN A 894 4.08 -39.01 29.18
C ASN A 894 3.09 -38.76 28.04
N ASP A 895 3.18 -39.55 26.97
CA ASP A 895 2.26 -39.45 25.84
C ASP A 895 0.88 -40.03 26.21
N CYS A 896 0.84 -41.11 27.01
CA CYS A 896 -0.40 -41.66 27.59
C CYS A 896 -1.08 -40.64 28.53
N ARG A 897 -0.33 -40.03 29.47
CA ARG A 897 -0.87 -39.00 30.39
C ARG A 897 -1.39 -37.77 29.66
N ARG A 898 -0.73 -37.33 28.59
CA ARG A 898 -1.22 -36.23 27.75
C ARG A 898 -2.50 -36.62 27.01
N HIS A 899 -2.58 -37.87 26.56
CA HIS A 899 -3.78 -38.39 25.92
C HIS A 899 -4.97 -38.48 26.90
N GLU A 900 -4.75 -38.94 28.12
CA GLU A 900 -5.78 -38.99 29.18
C GLU A 900 -6.39 -37.62 29.50
N LYS A 901 -5.58 -36.55 29.46
CA LYS A 901 -6.07 -35.17 29.63
C LYS A 901 -7.04 -34.72 28.52
N ILE A 902 -7.09 -35.40 27.39
CA ILE A 902 -8.05 -35.12 26.31
C ILE A 902 -9.43 -35.65 26.68
N HIS A 903 -9.53 -36.79 27.36
CA HIS A 903 -10.80 -37.33 27.87
C HIS A 903 -11.43 -36.39 28.89
N ALA A 904 -10.62 -35.86 29.82
CA ALA A 904 -11.06 -34.87 30.81
C ALA A 904 -11.59 -33.55 30.21
N ARG A 905 -11.22 -33.21 28.97
CA ARG A 905 -11.70 -32.00 28.26
C ARG A 905 -12.92 -32.25 27.36
N ARG A 906 -13.26 -33.51 27.08
CA ARG A 906 -14.31 -33.88 26.13
C ARG A 906 -15.47 -34.66 26.74
N GLY A 907 -15.47 -34.88 28.05
CA GLY A 907 -16.62 -35.45 28.77
C GLY A 907 -17.05 -36.81 28.24
N TYR A 908 -16.12 -37.77 28.24
CA TYR A 908 -16.42 -39.19 28.01
C TYR A 908 -16.49 -39.94 29.33
#